data_AF-A0AAN9GDH7-F1
#
_entry.id   AF-A0AAN9GDH7-F1
#
_cell.length_a   1.000
_cell.length_b   1.000
_cell.length_c   1.000
_cell.angle_alpha   90.00
_cell.angle_beta   90.00
_cell.angle_gamma   90.00
#
_symmetry.space_group_name_H-M   'P 1'
#
loop_
_entity.id
_entity.type
_entity.pdbx_description
1 polymer ?
#
loop_
_entity_poly.entity_id
_entity_poly.type
_entity_poly.pdbx_seq_one_letter_code
_entity_poly.pdbx_strand_id
1 'polypeptide(L)'
;MADLTAKYQKLAAEYAKLKAQLPVLKKAYLDEQTECSSVKEQVKEKEQWARKYQQEVDSLSFRNQQLSKRVMVLQDELETLESQKKKHKHKGGDAASPDKLLHSTSVYDEELQNKIEENARLHSQLQELQMAFERQIVDLEERLKTSETDRTQHEDIVTTLQKSSKTQIERLQQEKAMVEVKVQSQESDIKDYRGRAEQAEQKLVSVSQDLQGRLSSASKIIHDKLPFIDTKHRELNGLNLPTHDRKHQLRARELVSQAANLVGELTQGLSNFFTYSEQRSRIYPADGVTEPLSPTNTRYCKYLHENLAFLRPVDQSLKSFSEELKDDSLTVLETATDLQDFSQNFSRLVAYCNKLLPYQMLSLEEESQVSSCTSTLASKNRELLKSLTRLNAIFNKMDTYIAILATQSKQLEGHPQSSHPRFFRLLSANLDQLHEAIKEVSKHYNSKVSLEHQLPTATQKLKTTDECVVSSLISLVTSTGKMSAFMSGNLDFFAEGAGYRTRGSSIGKEPAFDGPRSHPAVTGFRHMAATYLTSLSSGPRTESVPHKVAVQNRKTLLSSAENKEGLAKQITVFQEKVGRLEQEKEHWVLELQLLRIKYDNEQQKVKKLEQEMEMLRSSSGVGSALTSVAGSIEDNIDVLSVPSSSRRTESTGSGSSGPIETTMIGQLEVQKDAGAGDAETREQLIKTHFTQRINDMTLQLQLADSKAVNFHAEVRALHKQLRLAERSKGNAEEELKTASQVLAQLKDELQTTTRSYEGQLSMMSEHLAGMNEKLTQQKDEIDDLRAQQSQSKSVLSKVSKKSKK
;
A
#
# COMPACT_ATOMS: atom_id res chain seq x y z
N MET A 1 -10.98 29.51 4.94
CA MET A 1 -11.19 30.12 6.28
C MET A 1 -12.43 29.59 6.98
N ALA A 2 -13.66 29.90 6.52
CA ALA A 2 -14.91 29.62 7.26
C ALA A 2 -15.09 28.18 7.82
N ASP A 3 -14.75 27.14 7.04
CA ASP A 3 -14.85 25.74 7.47
C ASP A 3 -13.95 25.40 8.69
N LEU A 4 -12.81 26.06 8.84
CA LEU A 4 -11.90 25.83 9.97
C LEU A 4 -12.47 26.44 11.27
N THR A 5 -13.02 27.66 11.20
CA THR A 5 -13.70 28.29 12.34
C THR A 5 -14.96 27.52 12.76
N ALA A 6 -15.72 26.97 11.82
CA ALA A 6 -16.87 26.12 12.13
C ALA A 6 -16.45 24.83 12.88
N LYS A 7 -15.32 24.23 12.51
CA LYS A 7 -14.74 23.06 13.21
C LYS A 7 -14.26 23.40 14.62
N TYR A 8 -13.59 24.54 14.81
CA TYR A 8 -13.21 25.03 16.14
C TYR A 8 -14.42 25.35 17.04
N GLN A 9 -15.49 25.95 16.50
CA GLN A 9 -16.72 26.19 17.26
C GLN A 9 -17.40 24.90 17.70
N LYS A 10 -17.49 23.87 16.82
CA LYS A 10 -18.01 22.55 17.21
C LYS A 10 -17.17 21.89 18.31
N LEU A 11 -15.84 21.94 18.19
CA LEU A 11 -14.94 21.37 19.20
C LEU A 11 -15.07 22.09 20.55
N ALA A 12 -15.20 23.42 20.55
CA ALA A 12 -15.44 24.20 21.76
C ALA A 12 -16.80 23.89 22.41
N ALA A 13 -17.85 23.65 21.61
CA ALA A 13 -19.17 23.27 22.11
C ALA A 13 -19.17 21.86 22.76
N GLU A 14 -18.54 20.86 22.14
CA GLU A 14 -18.42 19.53 22.76
C GLU A 14 -17.53 19.55 24.02
N TYR A 15 -16.44 20.33 24.01
CA TYR A 15 -15.62 20.55 25.22
C TYR A 15 -16.41 21.20 26.36
N ALA A 16 -17.29 22.17 26.04
CA ALA A 16 -18.18 22.78 27.02
C ALA A 16 -19.19 21.77 27.60
N LYS A 17 -19.75 20.86 26.79
CA LYS A 17 -20.63 19.77 27.28
C LYS A 17 -19.88 18.82 28.23
N LEU A 18 -18.70 18.33 27.83
CA LEU A 18 -17.89 17.46 28.72
C LEU A 18 -17.57 18.17 30.04
N LYS A 19 -17.17 19.44 29.99
CA LYS A 19 -16.86 20.25 31.18
C LYS A 19 -18.08 20.46 32.09
N ALA A 20 -19.30 20.49 31.54
CA ALA A 20 -20.53 20.57 32.32
C ALA A 20 -20.97 19.23 32.92
N GLN A 21 -20.66 18.10 32.27
CA GLN A 21 -20.98 16.75 32.76
C GLN A 21 -20.03 16.29 33.87
N LEU A 22 -18.75 16.67 33.81
CA LEU A 22 -17.70 16.20 34.72
C LEU A 22 -18.00 16.43 36.22
N PRO A 23 -18.53 17.59 36.67
CA PRO A 23 -18.93 17.80 38.06
C PRO A 23 -20.09 16.90 38.51
N VAL A 24 -21.06 16.64 37.62
CA VAL A 24 -22.23 15.80 37.91
C VAL A 24 -21.80 14.34 38.07
N LEU A 25 -20.96 13.84 37.16
CA LEU A 25 -20.42 12.48 37.23
C LEU A 25 -19.53 12.29 38.47
N LYS A 26 -18.71 13.30 38.81
CA LYS A 26 -17.88 13.28 40.03
C LYS A 26 -18.73 13.29 41.30
N LYS A 27 -19.86 14.00 41.32
CA LYS A 27 -20.79 13.94 42.46
C LYS A 27 -21.45 12.56 42.57
N ALA A 28 -22.03 12.04 41.47
CA ALA A 28 -22.68 10.73 41.48
C ALA A 28 -21.74 9.62 41.97
N TYR A 29 -20.49 9.61 41.50
CA TYR A 29 -19.45 8.68 41.96
C TYR A 29 -19.15 8.81 43.46
N LEU A 30 -19.11 10.03 44.02
CA LEU A 30 -18.88 10.24 45.45
C LEU A 30 -20.09 9.79 46.28
N ASP A 31 -21.31 10.12 45.86
CA ASP A 31 -22.54 9.71 46.52
C ASP A 31 -22.63 8.16 46.55
N GLU A 32 -22.44 7.49 45.41
CA GLU A 32 -22.40 6.02 45.28
C GLU A 32 -21.26 5.38 46.09
N GLN A 33 -20.08 6.03 46.17
CA GLN A 33 -18.99 5.58 47.03
C GLN A 33 -19.33 5.66 48.53
N THR A 34 -20.09 6.67 48.96
CA THR A 34 -20.58 6.74 50.36
C THR A 34 -21.68 5.71 50.65
N GLU A 35 -22.59 5.47 49.71
CA GLU A 35 -23.64 4.46 49.86
C GLU A 35 -23.05 3.04 49.92
N CYS A 36 -22.11 2.71 49.02
CA CYS A 36 -21.35 1.46 49.05
C CYS A 36 -20.60 1.27 50.40
N SER A 37 -20.08 2.35 50.98
CA SER A 37 -19.43 2.32 52.29
C SER A 37 -20.43 2.02 53.43
N SER A 38 -21.60 2.68 53.42
CA SER A 38 -22.69 2.43 54.37
C SER A 38 -23.20 0.98 54.32
N VAL A 39 -23.47 0.48 53.11
CA VAL A 39 -23.90 -0.93 52.91
C VAL A 39 -22.84 -1.89 53.44
N LYS A 40 -21.55 -1.60 53.24
CA LYS A 40 -20.43 -2.43 53.73
C LYS A 40 -20.30 -2.43 55.27
N GLU A 41 -20.76 -1.39 55.96
CA GLU A 41 -20.85 -1.39 57.42
C GLU A 41 -22.10 -2.14 57.92
N GLN A 42 -23.25 -1.96 57.27
CA GLN A 42 -24.46 -2.73 57.57
C GLN A 42 -24.25 -4.25 57.39
N VAL A 43 -23.55 -4.68 56.34
CA VAL A 43 -23.19 -6.10 56.15
C VAL A 43 -22.31 -6.62 57.29
N LYS A 44 -21.30 -5.85 57.73
CA LYS A 44 -20.47 -6.24 58.89
C LYS A 44 -21.30 -6.35 60.18
N GLU A 45 -22.26 -5.45 60.40
CA GLU A 45 -23.12 -5.52 61.57
C GLU A 45 -24.04 -6.77 61.52
N LYS A 46 -24.64 -7.05 60.36
CA LYS A 46 -25.45 -8.26 60.15
C LYS A 46 -24.62 -9.54 60.29
N GLU A 47 -23.37 -9.56 59.84
CA GLU A 47 -22.45 -10.67 60.12
C GLU A 47 -22.18 -10.85 61.62
N GLN A 48 -21.99 -9.77 62.39
CA GLN A 48 -21.80 -9.86 63.84
C GLN A 48 -23.04 -10.40 64.55
N TRP A 49 -24.24 -9.96 64.15
CA TRP A 49 -25.50 -10.51 64.67
C TRP A 49 -25.69 -11.97 64.27
N ALA A 50 -25.39 -12.36 63.03
CA ALA A 50 -25.45 -13.76 62.59
C ALA A 50 -24.50 -14.65 63.41
N ARG A 51 -23.27 -14.19 63.71
CA ARG A 51 -22.31 -14.91 64.57
C ARG A 51 -22.82 -15.06 66.01
N LYS A 52 -23.49 -14.05 66.58
CA LYS A 52 -24.14 -14.15 67.90
C LYS A 52 -25.26 -15.19 67.88
N TYR A 53 -26.16 -15.13 66.91
CA TYR A 53 -27.25 -16.10 66.79
C TYR A 53 -26.75 -17.52 66.53
N GLN A 54 -25.66 -17.71 65.79
CA GLN A 54 -25.03 -19.02 65.66
C GLN A 54 -24.51 -19.54 67.00
N GLN A 55 -23.85 -18.70 67.81
CA GLN A 55 -23.39 -19.08 69.16
C GLN A 55 -24.57 -19.40 70.10
N GLU A 56 -25.71 -18.71 69.98
CA GLU A 56 -26.94 -19.04 70.70
C GLU A 56 -27.52 -20.38 70.24
N VAL A 57 -27.56 -20.65 68.93
CA VAL A 57 -27.99 -21.94 68.36
C VAL A 57 -27.07 -23.09 68.79
N ASP A 58 -25.76 -22.89 68.80
CA ASP A 58 -24.78 -23.90 69.24
C ASP A 58 -24.93 -24.19 70.75
N SER A 59 -25.16 -23.15 71.55
CA SER A 59 -25.43 -23.25 72.99
C SER A 59 -26.76 -23.97 73.30
N LEU A 60 -27.82 -23.66 72.56
CA LEU A 60 -29.11 -24.35 72.65
C LEU A 60 -29.03 -25.79 72.15
N SER A 61 -28.26 -26.05 71.09
CA SER A 61 -27.97 -27.39 70.58
C SER A 61 -27.22 -28.23 71.62
N PHE A 62 -26.21 -27.67 72.28
CA PHE A 62 -25.50 -28.33 73.37
C PHE A 62 -26.41 -28.65 74.56
N ARG A 63 -27.27 -27.69 74.98
CA ARG A 63 -28.30 -27.94 76.01
C ARG A 63 -29.29 -29.02 75.61
N ASN A 64 -29.76 -29.02 74.37
CA ASN A 64 -30.67 -30.05 73.86
C ASN A 64 -29.97 -31.41 73.81
N GLN A 65 -28.72 -31.51 73.36
CA GLN A 65 -27.96 -32.77 73.43
C GLN A 65 -27.77 -33.26 74.87
N GLN A 66 -27.54 -32.36 75.83
CA GLN A 66 -27.43 -32.72 77.24
C GLN A 66 -28.77 -33.21 77.82
N LEU A 67 -29.89 -32.57 77.45
CA LEU A 67 -31.23 -33.02 77.78
C LEU A 67 -31.55 -34.38 77.13
N SER A 68 -31.30 -34.55 75.83
CA SER A 68 -31.50 -35.82 75.12
C SER A 68 -30.69 -36.96 75.73
N LYS A 69 -29.41 -36.73 76.09
CA LYS A 69 -28.59 -37.73 76.80
C LYS A 69 -29.14 -38.06 78.18
N ARG A 70 -29.70 -37.09 78.91
CA ARG A 70 -30.33 -37.34 80.22
C ARG A 70 -31.66 -38.06 80.10
N VAL A 71 -32.46 -37.77 79.06
CA VAL A 71 -33.69 -38.51 78.74
C VAL A 71 -33.36 -39.94 78.33
N MET A 72 -32.31 -40.15 77.53
CA MET A 72 -31.82 -41.48 77.13
C MET A 72 -31.38 -42.32 78.34
N VAL A 73 -30.61 -41.74 79.27
CA VAL A 73 -30.25 -42.42 80.54
C VAL A 73 -31.48 -42.72 81.39
N LEU A 74 -32.46 -41.80 81.48
CA LEU A 74 -33.73 -42.06 82.18
C LEU A 74 -34.59 -43.13 81.47
N GLN A 75 -34.42 -43.33 80.16
CA GLN A 75 -35.06 -44.41 79.41
C GLN A 75 -34.36 -45.75 79.64
N ASP A 76 -33.02 -45.80 79.66
CA ASP A 76 -32.24 -46.97 80.07
C ASP A 76 -32.57 -47.39 81.53
N GLU A 77 -32.69 -46.41 82.44
CA GLU A 77 -33.14 -46.63 83.83
C GLU A 77 -34.58 -47.18 83.89
N LEU A 78 -35.47 -46.77 82.97
CA LEU A 78 -36.82 -47.31 82.86
C LEU A 78 -36.84 -48.73 82.29
N GLU A 79 -36.11 -49.02 81.21
CA GLU A 79 -36.05 -50.38 80.62
C GLU A 79 -35.37 -51.37 81.57
N THR A 80 -34.37 -50.94 82.35
CA THR A 80 -33.76 -51.77 83.41
C THR A 80 -34.67 -51.99 84.62
N LEU A 81 -35.60 -51.06 84.92
CA LEU A 81 -36.65 -51.25 85.94
C LEU A 81 -37.82 -52.13 85.45
N GLU A 82 -38.23 -52.02 84.18
CA GLU A 82 -39.30 -52.85 83.62
C GLU A 82 -38.85 -54.31 83.40
N SER A 83 -37.60 -54.52 82.98
CA SER A 83 -37.05 -55.86 82.75
C SER A 83 -36.89 -56.72 84.02
N GLN A 84 -36.96 -56.12 85.23
CA GLN A 84 -36.94 -56.87 86.50
C GLN A 84 -38.30 -57.39 87.00
N LYS A 85 -39.45 -57.03 86.38
CA LYS A 85 -40.79 -57.30 86.96
C LYS A 85 -41.68 -58.30 86.22
N LYS A 86 -41.26 -59.58 86.09
CA LYS A 86 -42.16 -60.69 85.66
C LYS A 86 -41.92 -62.04 86.36
N LYS A 87 -42.64 -62.33 87.47
CA LYS A 87 -43.19 -63.68 87.81
C LYS A 87 -44.11 -63.71 89.06
N HIS A 88 -45.34 -64.22 88.86
CA HIS A 88 -46.34 -64.74 89.83
C HIS A 88 -46.92 -63.84 90.97
N LYS A 89 -47.95 -64.27 91.72
CA LYS A 89 -49.41 -64.40 91.38
C LYS A 89 -50.27 -64.69 92.65
N HIS A 90 -51.45 -64.04 92.77
CA HIS A 90 -52.68 -64.42 93.53
C HIS A 90 -52.89 -64.18 95.06
N LYS A 91 -54.00 -63.44 95.36
CA LYS A 91 -55.24 -63.87 96.08
C LYS A 91 -55.42 -63.70 97.62
N GLY A 92 -56.06 -62.57 98.02
CA GLY A 92 -57.36 -62.48 98.73
C GLY A 92 -57.50 -62.71 100.26
N GLY A 93 -58.52 -62.06 100.89
CA GLY A 93 -59.21 -62.58 102.11
C GLY A 93 -59.33 -61.67 103.34
N ASP A 94 -60.56 -61.54 103.89
CA ASP A 94 -61.06 -60.63 104.94
C ASP A 94 -60.71 -60.89 106.45
N ALA A 95 -60.70 -59.78 107.22
CA ALA A 95 -61.39 -59.46 108.50
C ALA A 95 -61.24 -60.21 109.89
N ALA A 96 -61.20 -59.35 110.95
CA ALA A 96 -61.90 -59.38 112.27
C ALA A 96 -61.35 -60.08 113.58
N SER A 97 -61.01 -59.23 114.59
CA SER A 97 -61.33 -59.28 116.06
C SER A 97 -60.99 -60.50 116.97
N PRO A 98 -61.23 -60.54 118.32
CA PRO A 98 -61.55 -59.50 119.36
C PRO A 98 -60.85 -59.61 120.77
N ASP A 99 -61.10 -58.62 121.66
CA ASP A 99 -61.29 -58.58 123.15
C ASP A 99 -60.42 -59.28 124.25
N LYS A 100 -60.24 -58.61 125.43
CA LYS A 100 -60.92 -58.96 126.73
C LYS A 100 -60.59 -58.14 128.03
N LEU A 101 -61.50 -58.28 129.04
CA LEU A 101 -61.47 -57.95 130.50
C LEU A 101 -61.84 -56.49 130.93
N LEU A 102 -63.06 -56.15 131.42
CA LEU A 102 -63.78 -56.43 132.72
C LEU A 102 -63.25 -55.59 133.93
N HIS A 103 -64.00 -55.04 134.90
CA HIS A 103 -65.40 -55.12 135.46
C HIS A 103 -65.90 -53.69 135.91
N SER A 104 -66.97 -53.36 136.70
CA SER A 104 -67.90 -54.05 137.64
C SER A 104 -69.38 -53.52 137.63
N THR A 105 -69.95 -52.98 138.74
CA THR A 105 -71.43 -52.94 139.00
C THR A 105 -71.98 -51.78 139.88
N SER A 106 -73.20 -51.27 139.55
CA SER A 106 -74.34 -51.01 140.51
C SER A 106 -75.01 -49.60 140.65
N VAL A 107 -75.63 -49.03 139.60
CA VAL A 107 -76.81 -48.10 139.66
C VAL A 107 -77.64 -48.29 138.37
N TYR A 108 -78.99 -48.19 138.39
CA TYR A 108 -79.81 -48.42 137.17
C TYR A 108 -81.10 -47.58 136.95
N ASP A 109 -81.74 -46.99 137.97
CA ASP A 109 -83.14 -46.55 137.84
C ASP A 109 -83.39 -45.08 137.41
N GLU A 110 -82.34 -44.27 137.17
CA GLU A 110 -82.49 -42.80 137.06
C GLU A 110 -82.48 -42.23 135.62
N GLU A 111 -81.95 -42.94 134.62
CA GLU A 111 -81.69 -42.34 133.28
C GLU A 111 -82.92 -42.10 132.38
N LEU A 112 -84.03 -42.82 132.60
CA LEU A 112 -85.06 -42.98 131.56
C LEU A 112 -85.85 -41.68 131.24
N GLN A 113 -85.92 -40.74 132.19
CA GLN A 113 -86.81 -39.58 132.11
C GLN A 113 -86.36 -38.51 131.09
N ASN A 114 -85.05 -38.29 130.95
CA ASN A 114 -84.51 -37.07 130.33
C ASN A 114 -84.57 -37.00 128.80
N LYS A 115 -84.77 -38.13 128.09
CA LYS A 115 -84.58 -38.19 126.61
C LYS A 115 -85.75 -37.68 125.76
N ILE A 116 -86.87 -37.29 126.35
CA ILE A 116 -88.10 -36.98 125.60
C ILE A 116 -88.16 -35.52 125.12
N GLU A 117 -87.65 -34.55 125.90
CA GLU A 117 -87.87 -33.12 125.61
C GLU A 117 -86.98 -32.53 124.50
N GLU A 118 -85.79 -33.11 124.27
CA GLU A 118 -84.79 -32.54 123.36
C GLU A 118 -85.24 -32.49 121.89
N ASN A 119 -85.95 -33.53 121.43
CA ASN A 119 -86.29 -33.73 120.01
C ASN A 119 -87.17 -32.63 119.40
N ALA A 120 -88.04 -32.01 120.20
CA ALA A 120 -89.03 -31.05 119.70
C ALA A 120 -88.40 -29.77 119.12
N ARG A 121 -87.22 -29.38 119.62
CA ARG A 121 -86.59 -28.09 119.28
C ARG A 121 -85.89 -28.06 117.91
N LEU A 122 -85.35 -29.20 117.47
CA LEU A 122 -84.49 -29.28 116.29
C LEU A 122 -85.22 -29.01 114.96
N HIS A 123 -86.48 -29.43 114.86
CA HIS A 123 -87.23 -29.32 113.60
C HIS A 123 -87.51 -27.88 113.15
N SER A 124 -87.76 -26.96 114.08
CA SER A 124 -88.18 -25.60 113.72
C SER A 124 -87.08 -24.77 113.04
N GLN A 125 -85.83 -24.92 113.48
CA GLN A 125 -84.69 -24.18 112.91
C GLN A 125 -84.34 -24.63 111.48
N LEU A 126 -84.69 -25.87 111.14
CA LEU A 126 -84.39 -26.49 109.85
C LEU A 126 -85.19 -25.81 108.70
N GLN A 127 -86.44 -25.43 108.97
CA GLN A 127 -87.35 -24.88 107.95
C GLN A 127 -87.03 -23.43 107.56
N GLU A 128 -86.59 -22.58 108.50
CA GLU A 128 -86.21 -21.19 108.20
C GLU A 128 -84.96 -21.12 107.31
N LEU A 129 -83.96 -21.96 107.60
CA LEU A 129 -82.75 -22.11 106.78
C LEU A 129 -83.09 -22.50 105.34
N GLN A 130 -84.03 -23.42 105.16
CA GLN A 130 -84.37 -23.96 103.84
C GLN A 130 -84.95 -22.89 102.90
N MET A 131 -85.87 -22.04 103.38
CA MET A 131 -86.45 -20.95 102.58
C MET A 131 -85.45 -19.82 102.26
N ALA A 132 -84.39 -19.65 103.06
CA ALA A 132 -83.34 -18.68 102.78
C ALA A 132 -82.46 -19.11 101.59
N PHE A 133 -82.15 -20.41 101.50
CA PHE A 133 -81.36 -20.95 100.38
C PHE A 133 -82.10 -20.87 99.03
N GLU A 134 -83.40 -21.18 99.00
CA GLU A 134 -84.20 -21.15 97.76
C GLU A 134 -84.17 -19.77 97.06
N ARG A 135 -84.18 -18.67 97.82
CA ARG A 135 -84.11 -17.31 97.23
C ARG A 135 -82.74 -16.95 96.66
N GLN A 136 -81.66 -17.47 97.24
CA GLN A 136 -80.31 -17.24 96.70
C GLN A 136 -80.08 -18.00 95.39
N ILE A 137 -80.70 -19.17 95.23
CA ILE A 137 -80.61 -19.97 94.00
C ILE A 137 -81.16 -19.16 92.80
N VAL A 138 -82.32 -18.52 92.93
CA VAL A 138 -82.99 -17.82 91.81
C VAL A 138 -82.21 -16.58 91.32
N ASP A 139 -81.63 -15.75 92.21
CA ASP A 139 -80.77 -14.60 91.78
C ASP A 139 -79.52 -15.09 91.04
N LEU A 140 -78.92 -16.19 91.53
CA LEU A 140 -77.77 -16.79 90.89
C LEU A 140 -78.11 -17.41 89.52
N GLU A 141 -79.30 -17.99 89.35
CA GLU A 141 -79.79 -18.53 88.07
C GLU A 141 -80.02 -17.43 87.01
N GLU A 142 -80.64 -16.30 87.36
CA GLU A 142 -80.85 -15.20 86.39
C GLU A 142 -79.53 -14.52 86.01
N ARG A 143 -78.60 -14.39 86.96
CA ARG A 143 -77.25 -13.85 86.71
C ARG A 143 -76.34 -14.82 85.94
N LEU A 144 -76.51 -16.13 86.14
CA LEU A 144 -75.86 -17.16 85.31
C LEU A 144 -76.36 -17.02 83.86
N LYS A 145 -77.67 -17.03 83.66
CA LYS A 145 -78.32 -16.98 82.33
C LYS A 145 -77.94 -15.73 81.52
N THR A 146 -77.85 -14.56 82.16
CA THR A 146 -77.41 -13.33 81.48
C THR A 146 -75.93 -13.39 81.10
N SER A 147 -75.07 -13.89 82.01
CA SER A 147 -73.66 -14.14 81.71
C SER A 147 -73.46 -15.16 80.57
N GLU A 148 -74.29 -16.20 80.50
CA GLU A 148 -74.30 -17.17 79.39
C GLU A 148 -74.65 -16.53 78.04
N THR A 149 -75.62 -15.60 78.00
CA THR A 149 -76.00 -14.92 76.74
C THR A 149 -74.96 -13.91 76.24
N ASP A 150 -74.18 -13.30 77.13
CA ASP A 150 -73.07 -12.43 76.70
C ASP A 150 -71.84 -13.27 76.29
N ARG A 151 -71.61 -14.39 76.98
CA ARG A 151 -70.56 -15.37 76.63
C ARG A 151 -70.73 -15.89 75.20
N THR A 152 -71.95 -16.27 74.78
CA THR A 152 -72.19 -16.77 73.42
C THR A 152 -72.05 -15.68 72.35
N GLN A 153 -72.49 -14.44 72.61
CA GLN A 153 -72.27 -13.32 71.68
C GLN A 153 -70.78 -13.02 71.47
N HIS A 154 -69.98 -13.07 72.55
CA HIS A 154 -68.53 -12.94 72.43
C HIS A 154 -67.89 -14.13 71.68
N GLU A 155 -68.39 -15.35 71.88
CA GLU A 155 -67.96 -16.56 71.17
C GLU A 155 -68.23 -16.47 69.65
N ASP A 156 -69.40 -15.97 69.24
CA ASP A 156 -69.75 -15.71 67.83
C ASP A 156 -68.86 -14.63 67.18
N ILE A 157 -68.56 -13.54 67.90
CA ILE A 157 -67.65 -12.49 67.42
C ILE A 157 -66.22 -13.01 67.29
N VAL A 158 -65.73 -13.75 68.29
CA VAL A 158 -64.38 -14.35 68.28
C VAL A 158 -64.25 -15.36 67.15
N THR A 159 -65.20 -16.28 66.96
CA THR A 159 -65.13 -17.26 65.86
C THR A 159 -65.26 -16.59 64.49
N THR A 160 -65.99 -15.48 64.37
CA THR A 160 -66.08 -14.69 63.12
C THR A 160 -64.77 -13.97 62.81
N LEU A 161 -64.12 -13.35 63.80
CA LEU A 161 -62.80 -12.72 63.65
C LEU A 161 -61.71 -13.75 63.36
N GLN A 162 -61.73 -14.92 64.02
CA GLN A 162 -60.82 -16.03 63.73
C GLN A 162 -60.97 -16.53 62.28
N LYS A 163 -62.20 -16.73 61.79
CA LYS A 163 -62.47 -17.11 60.39
C LYS A 163 -61.94 -16.04 59.42
N SER A 164 -62.22 -14.76 59.67
CA SER A 164 -61.74 -13.65 58.84
C SER A 164 -60.21 -13.62 58.76
N SER A 165 -59.54 -13.60 59.94
CA SER A 165 -58.09 -13.62 60.08
C SER A 165 -57.46 -14.82 59.35
N LYS A 166 -58.03 -16.02 59.51
CA LYS A 166 -57.58 -17.23 58.79
C LYS A 166 -57.61 -17.04 57.27
N THR A 167 -58.70 -16.51 56.69
CA THR A 167 -58.75 -16.29 55.23
C THR A 167 -57.81 -15.18 54.73
N GLN A 168 -57.36 -14.28 55.60
CA GLN A 168 -56.34 -13.29 55.26
C GLN A 168 -54.93 -13.89 55.34
N ILE A 169 -54.67 -14.73 56.34
CA ILE A 169 -53.42 -15.53 56.44
C ILE A 169 -53.27 -16.45 55.22
N GLU A 170 -54.34 -17.14 54.82
CA GLU A 170 -54.34 -18.02 53.64
C GLU A 170 -54.03 -17.26 52.33
N ARG A 171 -54.59 -16.05 52.15
CA ARG A 171 -54.25 -15.17 51.01
C ARG A 171 -52.80 -14.71 51.03
N LEU A 172 -52.30 -14.25 52.18
CA LEU A 172 -50.91 -13.82 52.33
C LEU A 172 -49.91 -14.98 52.13
N GLN A 173 -50.28 -16.20 52.50
CA GLN A 173 -49.51 -17.41 52.20
C GLN A 173 -49.48 -17.72 50.69
N GLN A 174 -50.61 -17.56 49.99
CA GLN A 174 -50.68 -17.74 48.54
C GLN A 174 -49.88 -16.67 47.77
N GLU A 175 -50.00 -15.41 48.17
CA GLU A 175 -49.22 -14.29 47.61
C GLU A 175 -47.72 -14.49 47.85
N LYS A 176 -47.32 -14.87 49.08
CA LYS A 176 -45.94 -15.23 49.41
C LYS A 176 -45.42 -16.34 48.49
N ALA A 177 -46.15 -17.44 48.33
CA ALA A 177 -45.75 -18.56 47.48
C ALA A 177 -45.58 -18.14 46.01
N MET A 178 -46.48 -17.29 45.49
CA MET A 178 -46.34 -16.74 44.13
C MET A 178 -45.10 -15.86 43.97
N VAL A 179 -44.77 -15.04 44.98
CA VAL A 179 -43.53 -14.23 44.98
C VAL A 179 -42.29 -15.11 45.09
N GLU A 180 -42.29 -16.15 45.94
CA GLU A 180 -41.16 -17.09 46.07
C GLU A 180 -40.87 -17.82 44.75
N VAL A 181 -41.90 -18.30 44.03
CA VAL A 181 -41.75 -18.89 42.68
C VAL A 181 -41.20 -17.87 41.68
N LYS A 182 -41.67 -16.61 41.73
CA LYS A 182 -41.18 -15.55 40.83
C LYS A 182 -39.71 -15.20 41.10
N VAL A 183 -39.28 -15.15 42.37
CA VAL A 183 -37.88 -14.95 42.75
C VAL A 183 -37.02 -16.09 42.23
N GLN A 184 -37.42 -17.36 42.42
CA GLN A 184 -36.68 -18.52 41.90
C GLN A 184 -36.53 -18.49 40.37
N SER A 185 -37.56 -18.06 39.64
CA SER A 185 -37.46 -17.85 38.19
C SER A 185 -36.42 -16.79 37.83
N GLN A 186 -36.45 -15.64 38.50
CA GLN A 186 -35.50 -14.54 38.25
C GLN A 186 -34.07 -14.89 38.66
N GLU A 187 -33.87 -15.68 39.71
CA GLU A 187 -32.56 -16.23 40.09
C GLU A 187 -32.00 -17.18 39.03
N SER A 188 -32.86 -17.99 38.39
CA SER A 188 -32.48 -18.83 37.25
C SER A 188 -32.09 -17.98 36.04
N ASP A 189 -32.89 -16.98 35.68
CA ASP A 189 -32.60 -16.06 34.56
C ASP A 189 -31.24 -15.35 34.76
N ILE A 190 -30.99 -14.82 35.96
CA ILE A 190 -29.73 -14.14 36.34
C ILE A 190 -28.53 -15.08 36.20
N LYS A 191 -28.69 -16.37 36.57
CA LYS A 191 -27.64 -17.38 36.43
C LYS A 191 -27.31 -17.67 34.97
N ASP A 192 -28.32 -17.77 34.10
CA ASP A 192 -28.11 -18.00 32.66
C ASP A 192 -27.53 -16.76 31.96
N TYR A 193 -27.95 -15.55 32.34
CA TYR A 193 -27.32 -14.31 31.86
C TYR A 193 -25.85 -14.20 32.29
N ARG A 194 -25.50 -14.58 33.53
CA ARG A 194 -24.10 -14.68 33.98
C ARG A 194 -23.30 -15.68 33.14
N GLY A 195 -23.81 -16.90 32.96
CA GLY A 195 -23.13 -17.92 32.15
C GLY A 195 -22.90 -17.49 30.70
N ARG A 196 -23.84 -16.74 30.11
CA ARG A 196 -23.67 -16.13 28.77
C ARG A 196 -22.61 -15.01 28.75
N ALA A 197 -22.51 -14.21 29.81
CA ALA A 197 -21.49 -13.17 29.92
C ALA A 197 -20.08 -13.77 30.08
N GLU A 198 -19.91 -14.75 30.96
CA GLU A 198 -18.63 -15.47 31.17
C GLU A 198 -18.14 -16.14 29.86
N GLN A 199 -19.05 -16.77 29.10
CA GLN A 199 -18.72 -17.33 27.77
C GLN A 199 -18.34 -16.25 26.73
N ALA A 200 -18.90 -15.05 26.80
CA ALA A 200 -18.56 -13.95 25.91
C ALA A 200 -17.17 -13.37 26.25
N GLU A 201 -16.85 -13.22 27.54
CA GLU A 201 -15.54 -12.79 28.02
C GLU A 201 -14.44 -13.79 27.62
N GLN A 202 -14.66 -15.09 27.84
CA GLN A 202 -13.71 -16.13 27.41
C GLN A 202 -13.42 -16.11 25.90
N LYS A 203 -14.46 -15.86 25.07
CA LYS A 203 -14.30 -15.71 23.61
C LYS A 203 -13.54 -14.43 23.24
N LEU A 204 -13.74 -13.33 23.97
CA LEU A 204 -12.99 -12.08 23.75
C LEU A 204 -11.50 -12.26 24.10
N VAL A 205 -11.20 -12.95 25.21
CA VAL A 205 -9.82 -13.28 25.61
C VAL A 205 -9.13 -14.16 24.57
N SER A 206 -9.79 -15.21 24.05
CA SER A 206 -9.16 -16.09 23.05
C SER A 206 -8.90 -15.38 21.71
N VAL A 207 -9.83 -14.54 21.24
CA VAL A 207 -9.63 -13.70 20.04
C VAL A 207 -8.51 -12.69 20.25
N SER A 208 -8.40 -12.07 21.44
CA SER A 208 -7.30 -11.16 21.78
C SER A 208 -5.93 -11.88 21.72
N GLN A 209 -5.85 -13.11 22.25
CA GLN A 209 -4.63 -13.92 22.20
C GLN A 209 -4.23 -14.33 20.78
N ASP A 210 -5.19 -14.76 19.94
CA ASP A 210 -4.93 -15.07 18.52
C ASP A 210 -4.45 -13.83 17.75
N LEU A 211 -5.14 -12.68 17.90
CA LEU A 211 -4.71 -11.43 17.27
C LEU A 211 -3.31 -11.00 17.70
N GLN A 212 -2.94 -11.15 18.98
CA GLN A 212 -1.60 -10.88 19.47
C GLN A 212 -0.55 -11.89 18.94
N GLY A 213 -0.93 -13.15 18.78
CA GLY A 213 -0.13 -14.19 18.13
C GLY A 213 0.14 -13.88 16.65
N ARG A 214 -0.88 -13.41 15.92
CA ARG A 214 -0.77 -12.96 14.53
C ARG A 214 0.07 -11.69 14.41
N LEU A 215 -0.12 -10.70 15.29
CA LEU A 215 0.64 -9.45 15.31
C LEU A 215 2.14 -9.71 15.54
N SER A 216 2.47 -10.54 16.54
CA SER A 216 3.86 -10.91 16.84
C SER A 216 4.48 -11.76 15.72
N SER A 217 3.73 -12.70 15.14
CA SER A 217 4.17 -13.47 13.97
C SER A 217 4.44 -12.59 12.75
N ALA A 218 3.53 -11.66 12.43
CA ALA A 218 3.69 -10.71 11.33
C ALA A 218 4.88 -9.76 11.57
N SER A 219 5.04 -9.25 12.79
CA SER A 219 6.17 -8.40 13.18
C SER A 219 7.50 -9.14 13.06
N LYS A 220 7.54 -10.43 13.45
CA LYS A 220 8.71 -11.30 13.27
C LYS A 220 8.98 -11.61 11.79
N ILE A 221 7.95 -11.84 10.98
CA ILE A 221 8.12 -12.00 9.53
C ILE A 221 8.68 -10.72 8.89
N ILE A 222 8.23 -9.53 9.32
CA ILE A 222 8.80 -8.26 8.86
C ILE A 222 10.27 -8.15 9.28
N HIS A 223 10.63 -8.50 10.52
CA HIS A 223 12.03 -8.45 10.99
C HIS A 223 12.94 -9.48 10.28
N ASP A 224 12.48 -10.72 10.17
CA ASP A 224 13.28 -11.86 9.70
C ASP A 224 13.27 -12.03 8.16
N LYS A 225 12.27 -11.47 7.45
CA LYS A 225 12.03 -11.69 6.01
C LYS A 225 11.93 -10.42 5.16
N LEU A 226 11.90 -9.22 5.74
CA LEU A 226 12.11 -7.95 5.01
C LEU A 226 13.45 -7.31 5.42
N PRO A 227 14.60 -7.88 5.01
CA PRO A 227 15.92 -7.30 5.30
C PRO A 227 16.12 -5.94 4.62
N PHE A 228 15.37 -5.65 3.54
CA PHE A 228 15.42 -4.38 2.83
C PHE A 228 14.38 -3.38 3.39
N ILE A 229 14.65 -2.85 4.58
CA ILE A 229 13.95 -1.67 5.09
C ILE A 229 14.58 -0.44 4.42
N ASP A 230 14.06 -0.07 3.26
CA ASP A 230 14.54 1.05 2.43
C ASP A 230 14.73 2.33 3.26
N THR A 231 13.74 2.68 4.08
CA THR A 231 13.73 3.85 4.97
C THR A 231 14.81 3.86 6.07
N LYS A 232 15.53 2.76 6.31
CA LYS A 232 16.63 2.68 7.28
C LYS A 232 17.86 3.48 6.82
N HIS A 233 18.09 3.59 5.51
CA HIS A 233 19.24 4.28 4.93
C HIS A 233 18.76 5.43 4.05
N ARG A 234 18.52 6.60 4.66
CA ARG A 234 17.91 7.77 4.01
C ARG A 234 18.66 8.25 2.76
N GLU A 235 19.98 8.06 2.70
CA GLU A 235 20.81 8.36 1.53
C GLU A 235 20.49 7.46 0.33
N LEU A 236 20.24 6.17 0.55
CA LEU A 236 19.88 5.22 -0.51
C LEU A 236 18.48 5.48 -1.08
N ASN A 237 17.58 6.07 -0.29
CA ASN A 237 16.27 6.54 -0.78
C ASN A 237 16.42 7.69 -1.81
N GLY A 238 17.60 8.32 -1.90
CA GLY A 238 17.93 9.25 -2.97
C GLY A 238 18.19 8.57 -4.32
N LEU A 239 18.59 7.30 -4.34
CA LEU A 239 18.84 6.51 -5.56
C LEU A 239 17.56 5.88 -6.13
N ASN A 240 16.45 5.90 -5.39
CA ASN A 240 15.17 5.36 -5.84
C ASN A 240 14.65 6.08 -7.10
N LEU A 241 14.03 5.30 -7.99
CA LEU A 241 13.36 5.84 -9.18
C LEU A 241 12.35 6.92 -8.78
N PRO A 242 12.41 8.13 -9.37
CA PRO A 242 11.48 9.19 -9.05
C PRO A 242 10.04 8.83 -9.40
N THR A 243 9.10 9.20 -8.52
CA THR A 243 7.68 9.06 -8.82
C THR A 243 7.19 10.19 -9.72
N HIS A 244 6.18 9.89 -10.53
CA HIS A 244 5.55 10.83 -11.45
C HIS A 244 4.70 11.86 -10.70
N ASP A 245 5.23 13.07 -10.47
CA ASP A 245 4.43 14.17 -9.91
C ASP A 245 3.57 14.83 -11.01
N ARG A 246 2.38 14.25 -11.23
CA ARG A 246 1.39 14.75 -12.18
C ARG A 246 0.97 16.20 -11.90
N LYS A 247 1.01 16.64 -10.63
CA LYS A 247 0.65 18.02 -10.26
C LYS A 247 1.73 19.01 -10.71
N HIS A 248 3.00 18.64 -10.56
CA HIS A 248 4.12 19.44 -11.09
C HIS A 248 4.07 19.52 -12.61
N GLN A 249 3.84 18.41 -13.32
CA GLN A 249 3.74 18.41 -14.78
C GLN A 249 2.56 19.22 -15.33
N LEU A 250 1.36 19.08 -14.76
CA LEU A 250 0.20 19.88 -15.16
C LEU A 250 0.46 21.39 -14.97
N ARG A 251 1.10 21.79 -13.86
CA ARG A 251 1.50 23.19 -13.65
C ARG A 251 2.59 23.65 -14.62
N ALA A 252 3.57 22.80 -14.95
CA ALA A 252 4.59 23.12 -15.95
C ALA A 252 3.95 23.37 -17.33
N ARG A 253 3.01 22.50 -17.75
CA ARG A 253 2.27 22.63 -19.01
C ARG A 253 1.41 23.90 -19.04
N GLU A 254 0.72 24.21 -17.95
CA GLU A 254 -0.05 25.45 -17.79
C GLU A 254 0.85 26.69 -17.96
N LEU A 255 2.00 26.73 -17.28
CA LEU A 255 2.93 27.87 -17.33
C LEU A 255 3.62 28.01 -18.68
N VAL A 256 3.99 26.91 -19.36
CA VAL A 256 4.53 26.96 -20.73
C VAL A 256 3.48 27.50 -21.71
N SER A 257 2.21 27.11 -21.56
CA SER A 257 1.12 27.65 -22.38
C SER A 257 0.88 29.15 -22.13
N GLN A 258 0.94 29.60 -20.86
CA GLN A 258 0.90 31.03 -20.54
C GLN A 258 2.09 31.79 -21.17
N ALA A 259 3.30 31.24 -21.10
CA ALA A 259 4.49 31.83 -21.73
C ALA A 259 4.38 31.91 -23.27
N ALA A 260 3.86 30.87 -23.92
CA ALA A 260 3.62 30.85 -25.37
C ALA A 260 2.64 31.96 -25.80
N ASN A 261 1.54 32.15 -25.05
CA ASN A 261 0.59 33.23 -25.31
C ASN A 261 1.22 34.63 -25.14
N LEU A 262 2.06 34.82 -24.12
CA LEU A 262 2.75 36.10 -23.87
C LEU A 262 3.80 36.43 -24.93
N VAL A 263 4.50 35.42 -25.47
CA VAL A 263 5.40 35.59 -26.64
C VAL A 263 4.60 35.89 -27.91
N GLY A 264 3.39 35.35 -28.06
CA GLY A 264 2.45 35.74 -29.11
C GLY A 264 2.03 37.21 -29.01
N GLU A 265 1.71 37.72 -27.82
CA GLU A 265 1.44 39.15 -27.61
C GLU A 265 2.65 40.03 -27.94
N LEU A 266 3.86 39.62 -27.52
CA LEU A 266 5.10 40.36 -27.81
C LEU A 266 5.40 40.40 -29.31
N THR A 267 5.32 39.26 -30.00
CA THR A 267 5.62 39.18 -31.44
C THR A 267 4.59 39.93 -32.29
N GLN A 268 3.31 39.92 -31.91
CA GLN A 268 2.28 40.77 -32.55
C GLN A 268 2.54 42.26 -32.30
N GLY A 269 2.94 42.65 -31.08
CA GLY A 269 3.32 44.02 -30.76
C GLY A 269 4.50 44.52 -31.59
N LEU A 270 5.54 43.68 -31.75
CA LEU A 270 6.71 43.98 -32.57
C LEU A 270 6.36 44.07 -34.06
N SER A 271 5.50 43.16 -34.56
CA SER A 271 4.99 43.20 -35.94
C SER A 271 4.28 44.52 -36.24
N ASN A 272 3.40 44.95 -35.33
CA ASN A 272 2.71 46.24 -35.45
C ASN A 272 3.71 47.41 -35.44
N PHE A 273 4.66 47.42 -34.50
CA PHE A 273 5.67 48.47 -34.37
C PHE A 273 6.55 48.60 -35.63
N PHE A 274 7.06 47.49 -36.17
CA PHE A 274 7.84 47.50 -37.40
C PHE A 274 7.01 47.93 -38.61
N THR A 275 5.76 47.48 -38.71
CA THR A 275 4.86 47.81 -39.83
C THR A 275 4.48 49.30 -39.84
N TYR A 276 4.15 49.89 -38.70
CA TYR A 276 3.86 51.33 -38.63
C TYR A 276 5.13 52.18 -38.74
N SER A 277 6.29 51.70 -38.26
CA SER A 277 7.59 52.34 -38.55
C SER A 277 7.90 52.34 -40.05
N GLU A 278 7.59 51.26 -40.77
CA GLU A 278 7.77 51.19 -42.23
C GLU A 278 6.90 52.22 -42.95
N GLN A 279 5.64 52.34 -42.52
CA GLN A 279 4.72 53.34 -43.07
C GLN A 279 5.20 54.77 -42.79
N ARG A 280 5.71 55.04 -41.57
CA ARG A 280 6.23 56.36 -41.20
C ARG A 280 7.49 56.74 -41.99
N SER A 281 8.46 55.84 -42.14
CA SER A 281 9.69 56.08 -42.93
C SER A 281 9.44 56.15 -44.45
N ARG A 282 8.19 55.99 -44.91
CA ARG A 282 7.69 56.31 -46.27
C ARG A 282 6.89 57.63 -46.32
N ILE A 283 6.85 58.41 -45.24
CA ILE A 283 6.10 59.67 -45.11
C ILE A 283 7.01 60.81 -44.63
N TYR A 284 7.93 60.51 -43.71
CA TYR A 284 8.90 61.44 -43.14
C TYR A 284 10.24 60.72 -42.93
N PRO A 285 11.41 61.33 -43.23
CA PRO A 285 11.62 62.74 -43.58
C PRO A 285 11.20 63.14 -45.00
N ALA A 286 11.07 62.20 -45.94
CA ALA A 286 10.60 62.44 -47.31
C ALA A 286 9.46 61.48 -47.69
N ASP A 287 8.54 61.91 -48.55
CA ASP A 287 7.27 61.20 -48.83
C ASP A 287 7.31 60.26 -50.06
N GLY A 288 8.36 60.32 -50.87
CA GLY A 288 8.53 59.51 -52.08
C GLY A 288 7.70 59.96 -53.27
N VAL A 289 6.98 61.09 -53.17
CA VAL A 289 6.08 61.62 -54.21
C VAL A 289 6.49 63.03 -54.62
N THR A 290 6.89 63.85 -53.65
CA THR A 290 7.46 65.19 -53.85
C THR A 290 8.99 65.17 -53.78
N GLU A 291 9.54 64.41 -52.83
CA GLU A 291 10.99 64.16 -52.70
C GLU A 291 11.29 62.66 -52.70
N PRO A 292 12.34 62.19 -53.41
CA PRO A 292 12.71 60.78 -53.43
C PRO A 292 13.25 60.32 -52.08
N LEU A 293 12.86 59.11 -51.64
CA LEU A 293 13.40 58.51 -50.41
C LEU A 293 14.93 58.38 -50.48
N SER A 294 15.59 58.64 -49.35
CA SER A 294 17.03 58.39 -49.21
C SER A 294 17.35 56.90 -49.46
N PRO A 295 18.55 56.57 -49.98
CA PRO A 295 19.00 55.18 -50.11
C PRO A 295 18.99 54.41 -48.78
N THR A 296 19.16 55.13 -47.66
CA THR A 296 19.00 54.64 -46.29
C THR A 296 17.56 54.18 -46.04
N ASN A 297 16.58 55.08 -46.19
CA ASN A 297 15.18 54.79 -45.87
C ASN A 297 14.58 53.77 -46.85
N THR A 298 15.00 53.75 -48.13
CA THR A 298 14.61 52.68 -49.07
C THR A 298 15.06 51.30 -48.57
N ARG A 299 16.29 51.17 -48.05
CA ARG A 299 16.79 49.90 -47.48
C ARG A 299 16.13 49.58 -46.14
N TYR A 300 15.93 50.58 -45.29
CA TYR A 300 15.28 50.44 -43.98
C TYR A 300 13.84 49.92 -44.13
N CYS A 301 13.03 50.55 -44.98
CA CYS A 301 11.66 50.13 -45.26
C CYS A 301 11.62 48.73 -45.87
N LYS A 302 12.55 48.37 -46.77
CA LYS A 302 12.64 46.98 -47.27
C LYS A 302 12.87 45.99 -46.13
N TYR A 303 13.82 46.25 -45.24
CA TYR A 303 14.10 45.32 -44.14
C TYR A 303 12.98 45.27 -43.10
N LEU A 304 12.32 46.39 -42.78
CA LEU A 304 11.12 46.41 -41.94
C LEU A 304 9.98 45.57 -42.54
N HIS A 305 9.83 45.56 -43.87
CA HIS A 305 8.85 44.73 -44.56
C HIS A 305 9.10 43.22 -44.40
N GLU A 306 10.37 42.81 -44.20
CA GLU A 306 10.77 41.42 -43.97
C GLU A 306 10.38 40.89 -42.56
N ASN A 307 9.83 41.73 -41.66
CA ASN A 307 9.65 41.42 -40.23
C ASN A 307 8.90 40.10 -39.92
N LEU A 308 7.84 39.79 -40.67
CA LEU A 308 7.01 38.60 -40.42
C LEU A 308 7.77 37.29 -40.61
N ALA A 309 8.82 37.28 -41.44
CA ALA A 309 9.67 36.10 -41.65
C ALA A 309 10.51 35.74 -40.40
N PHE A 310 10.76 36.71 -39.52
CA PHE A 310 11.53 36.52 -38.28
C PHE A 310 10.64 36.38 -37.04
N LEU A 311 9.50 37.07 -37.00
CA LEU A 311 8.56 37.02 -35.86
C LEU A 311 7.70 35.75 -35.85
N ARG A 312 7.21 35.30 -37.01
CA ARG A 312 6.28 34.16 -37.09
C ARG A 312 6.89 32.82 -36.61
N PRO A 313 8.16 32.46 -36.95
CA PRO A 313 8.76 31.23 -36.45
C PRO A 313 8.93 31.20 -34.93
N VAL A 314 9.14 32.35 -34.28
CA VAL A 314 9.30 32.48 -32.81
C VAL A 314 7.98 32.17 -32.09
N ASP A 315 6.86 32.72 -32.59
CA ASP A 315 5.53 32.41 -32.07
C ASP A 315 5.14 30.93 -32.29
N GLN A 316 5.38 30.41 -33.50
CA GLN A 316 5.01 29.04 -33.86
C GLN A 316 5.80 27.97 -33.08
N SER A 317 7.13 28.11 -32.97
CA SER A 317 7.97 27.11 -32.29
C SER A 317 7.65 26.97 -30.80
N LEU A 318 7.36 28.08 -30.09
CA LEU A 318 6.97 27.99 -28.67
C LEU A 318 5.57 27.41 -28.47
N LYS A 319 4.65 27.61 -29.44
CA LYS A 319 3.32 26.98 -29.43
C LYS A 319 3.41 25.48 -29.68
N SER A 320 4.17 25.03 -30.67
CA SER A 320 4.42 23.59 -30.92
C SER A 320 5.00 22.91 -29.67
N PHE A 321 6.04 23.49 -29.06
CA PHE A 321 6.58 22.99 -27.79
C PHE A 321 5.50 22.90 -26.69
N SER A 322 4.60 23.88 -26.58
CA SER A 322 3.50 23.86 -25.61
C SER A 322 2.42 22.80 -25.90
N GLU A 323 2.25 22.40 -27.17
CA GLU A 323 1.28 21.39 -27.61
C GLU A 323 1.84 19.96 -27.42
N GLU A 324 3.14 19.78 -27.57
CA GLU A 324 3.83 18.49 -27.49
C GLU A 324 4.06 17.97 -26.05
N LEU A 325 3.88 18.83 -25.02
CA LEU A 325 3.93 18.44 -23.61
C LEU A 325 2.79 17.47 -23.24
N LYS A 326 3.13 16.21 -22.94
CA LYS A 326 2.17 15.15 -22.56
C LYS A 326 2.05 15.01 -21.04
N ASP A 327 0.86 14.68 -20.56
CA ASP A 327 0.51 14.50 -19.14
C ASP A 327 1.28 13.36 -18.43
N ASP A 328 1.91 12.46 -19.19
CA ASP A 328 2.74 11.35 -18.72
C ASP A 328 4.26 11.61 -18.85
N SER A 329 4.66 12.67 -19.56
CA SER A 329 6.06 12.97 -19.85
C SER A 329 6.60 14.02 -18.88
N LEU A 330 7.56 13.63 -18.04
CA LEU A 330 8.21 14.55 -17.11
C LEU A 330 9.18 15.51 -17.84
N THR A 331 8.63 16.67 -18.21
CA THR A 331 9.32 17.84 -18.75
C THR A 331 10.34 18.40 -17.76
N VAL A 332 11.61 18.36 -18.13
CA VAL A 332 12.72 19.10 -17.49
C VAL A 332 13.57 19.69 -18.61
N LEU A 333 14.49 20.61 -18.31
CA LEU A 333 15.33 21.24 -19.33
C LEU A 333 16.20 20.22 -20.10
N GLU A 334 16.57 19.08 -19.49
CA GLU A 334 17.27 17.98 -20.20
C GLU A 334 16.39 17.23 -21.21
N THR A 335 15.06 17.39 -21.16
CA THR A 335 14.12 16.68 -22.04
C THR A 335 13.24 17.60 -22.86
N ALA A 336 13.46 18.92 -22.79
CA ALA A 336 12.80 19.92 -23.61
C ALA A 336 13.60 20.12 -24.91
N THR A 337 13.59 19.14 -25.80
CA THR A 337 14.32 19.18 -27.07
C THR A 337 13.91 20.37 -27.93
N ASP A 338 12.62 20.64 -27.97
CA ASP A 338 11.96 21.50 -28.97
C ASP A 338 12.08 22.99 -28.59
N LEU A 339 12.50 23.25 -27.35
CA LEU A 339 12.99 24.54 -26.87
C LEU A 339 14.25 25.01 -27.63
N GLN A 340 15.02 24.09 -28.26
CA GLN A 340 16.12 24.45 -29.17
C GLN A 340 15.63 25.20 -30.40
N ASP A 341 14.52 24.79 -30.99
CA ASP A 341 14.00 25.42 -32.21
C ASP A 341 13.38 26.77 -31.91
N PHE A 342 12.75 26.92 -30.73
CA PHE A 342 12.39 28.24 -30.20
C PHE A 342 13.63 29.13 -30.03
N SER A 343 14.69 28.64 -29.37
CA SER A 343 15.91 29.41 -29.16
C SER A 343 16.56 29.84 -30.47
N GLN A 344 16.71 28.94 -31.44
CA GLN A 344 17.32 29.25 -32.75
C GLN A 344 16.51 30.30 -33.52
N ASN A 345 15.18 30.21 -33.49
CA ASN A 345 14.32 31.21 -34.11
C ASN A 345 14.38 32.56 -33.37
N PHE A 346 14.52 32.54 -32.03
CA PHE A 346 14.71 33.74 -31.24
C PHE A 346 16.05 34.44 -31.56
N SER A 347 17.15 33.69 -31.68
CA SER A 347 18.45 34.24 -32.10
C SER A 347 18.40 34.85 -33.51
N ARG A 348 17.62 34.26 -34.43
CA ARG A 348 17.36 34.85 -35.77
C ARG A 348 16.61 36.18 -35.67
N LEU A 349 15.61 36.30 -34.79
CA LEU A 349 14.90 37.54 -34.53
C LEU A 349 15.82 38.62 -33.94
N VAL A 350 16.68 38.27 -32.99
CA VAL A 350 17.64 39.22 -32.40
C VAL A 350 18.73 39.64 -33.39
N ALA A 351 19.22 38.72 -34.23
CA ALA A 351 20.09 39.06 -35.35
C ALA A 351 19.42 40.02 -36.36
N TYR A 352 18.11 39.86 -36.61
CA TYR A 352 17.32 40.79 -37.42
C TYR A 352 17.16 42.17 -36.76
N CYS A 353 16.92 42.25 -35.45
CA CYS A 353 16.92 43.52 -34.71
C CYS A 353 18.30 44.20 -34.73
N ASN A 354 19.40 43.44 -34.63
CA ASN A 354 20.77 43.93 -34.82
C ASN A 354 21.01 44.45 -36.25
N LYS A 355 20.48 43.78 -37.29
CA LYS A 355 20.52 44.23 -38.70
C LYS A 355 19.73 45.53 -38.91
N LEU A 356 18.59 45.70 -38.24
CA LEU A 356 17.75 46.90 -38.35
C LEU A 356 18.38 48.15 -37.72
N LEU A 357 18.99 48.01 -36.53
CA LEU A 357 19.40 49.16 -35.70
C LEU A 357 20.23 50.21 -36.45
N PRO A 358 21.29 49.89 -37.23
CA PRO A 358 22.06 50.91 -37.95
C PRO A 358 21.22 51.74 -38.94
N TYR A 359 20.23 51.13 -39.58
CA TYR A 359 19.31 51.85 -40.48
C TYR A 359 18.32 52.72 -39.71
N GLN A 360 17.83 52.24 -38.56
CA GLN A 360 16.99 53.03 -37.67
C GLN A 360 17.75 54.22 -37.05
N MET A 361 19.05 54.07 -36.78
CA MET A 361 19.92 55.16 -36.35
C MET A 361 20.06 56.23 -37.44
N LEU A 362 20.49 55.82 -38.65
CA LEU A 362 20.67 56.75 -39.77
C LEU A 362 19.36 57.41 -40.20
N SER A 363 18.23 56.70 -40.15
CA SER A 363 16.89 57.27 -40.41
C SER A 363 16.55 58.40 -39.43
N LEU A 364 16.79 58.20 -38.12
CA LEU A 364 16.60 59.24 -37.10
C LEU A 364 17.60 60.40 -37.20
N GLU A 365 18.80 60.17 -37.74
CA GLU A 365 19.80 61.21 -38.01
C GLU A 365 19.42 62.04 -39.25
N GLU A 366 18.87 61.43 -40.30
CA GLU A 366 18.28 62.13 -41.44
C GLU A 366 17.08 62.98 -40.99
N GLU A 367 16.18 62.45 -40.15
CA GLU A 367 15.06 63.20 -39.54
C GLU A 367 15.52 64.42 -38.72
N SER A 368 16.71 64.37 -38.11
CA SER A 368 17.31 65.48 -37.37
C SER A 368 18.11 66.47 -38.23
N GLN A 369 18.29 66.19 -39.52
CA GLN A 369 18.92 67.10 -40.49
C GLN A 369 17.90 67.88 -41.34
N VAL A 370 16.61 67.52 -41.28
CA VAL A 370 15.53 68.26 -41.94
C VAL A 370 15.47 69.70 -41.43
N SER A 371 15.29 70.66 -42.33
CA SER A 371 15.26 72.10 -42.00
C SER A 371 14.13 72.52 -41.04
N SER A 372 13.05 71.73 -40.93
CA SER A 372 11.99 71.91 -39.93
C SER A 372 12.29 71.30 -38.56
N CYS A 373 13.42 70.60 -38.38
CA CYS A 373 13.77 70.00 -37.09
C CYS A 373 14.29 71.06 -36.10
N THR A 374 13.58 71.26 -35.00
CA THR A 374 14.02 72.15 -33.92
C THR A 374 15.14 71.52 -33.08
N SER A 375 15.95 72.34 -32.39
CA SER A 375 16.99 71.83 -31.48
C SER A 375 16.43 70.97 -30.35
N THR A 376 15.21 71.23 -29.89
CA THR A 376 14.50 70.41 -28.90
C THR A 376 14.04 69.08 -29.47
N LEU A 377 13.52 69.04 -30.70
CA LEU A 377 13.19 67.80 -31.40
C LEU A 377 14.44 66.95 -31.68
N ALA A 378 15.54 67.55 -32.14
CA ALA A 378 16.82 66.86 -32.33
C ALA A 378 17.35 66.25 -31.03
N SER A 379 17.14 66.90 -29.88
CA SER A 379 17.44 66.31 -28.57
C SER A 379 16.56 65.08 -28.28
N LYS A 380 15.26 65.11 -28.63
CA LYS A 380 14.36 63.96 -28.45
C LYS A 380 14.66 62.80 -29.39
N ASN A 381 15.07 63.06 -30.64
CA ASN A 381 15.60 62.02 -31.52
C ASN A 381 16.85 61.35 -30.90
N ARG A 382 17.77 62.14 -30.30
CA ARG A 382 18.97 61.61 -29.62
C ARG A 382 18.65 60.85 -28.31
N GLU A 383 17.58 61.18 -27.61
CA GLU A 383 17.07 60.40 -26.45
C GLU A 383 16.45 59.07 -26.89
N LEU A 384 15.63 59.10 -27.93
CA LEU A 384 15.00 57.91 -28.54
C LEU A 384 16.07 56.94 -29.09
N LEU A 385 17.07 57.45 -29.80
CA LEU A 385 18.23 56.71 -30.34
C LEU A 385 18.94 55.88 -29.25
N LYS A 386 19.21 56.50 -28.09
CA LYS A 386 19.82 55.82 -26.93
C LYS A 386 18.93 54.73 -26.37
N SER A 387 17.62 54.96 -26.31
CA SER A 387 16.64 54.00 -25.77
C SER A 387 16.48 52.79 -26.70
N LEU A 388 16.46 53.00 -28.01
CA LEU A 388 16.45 51.93 -29.03
C LEU A 388 17.74 51.10 -28.98
N THR A 389 18.90 51.75 -28.84
CA THR A 389 20.19 51.08 -28.67
C THR A 389 20.22 50.22 -27.39
N ARG A 390 19.71 50.76 -26.26
CA ARG A 390 19.55 50.03 -25.00
C ARG A 390 18.60 48.84 -25.13
N LEU A 391 17.45 49.01 -25.80
CA LEU A 391 16.48 47.96 -26.04
C LEU A 391 17.11 46.80 -26.82
N ASN A 392 17.86 47.09 -27.89
CA ASN A 392 18.53 46.05 -28.67
C ASN A 392 19.62 45.34 -27.85
N ALA A 393 20.39 46.06 -27.04
CA ALA A 393 21.36 45.46 -26.11
C ALA A 393 20.71 44.56 -25.03
N ILE A 394 19.42 44.75 -24.73
CA ILE A 394 18.66 43.88 -23.83
C ILE A 394 18.16 42.63 -24.58
N PHE A 395 17.70 42.75 -25.82
CA PHE A 395 17.38 41.60 -26.67
C PHE A 395 18.57 40.63 -26.84
N ASN A 396 19.79 41.16 -27.03
CA ASN A 396 21.02 40.34 -27.10
C ASN A 396 21.31 39.58 -25.78
N LYS A 397 21.02 40.18 -24.62
CA LYS A 397 21.10 39.49 -23.32
C LYS A 397 20.02 38.42 -23.16
N MET A 398 18.79 38.71 -23.63
CA MET A 398 17.68 37.77 -23.57
C MET A 398 17.96 36.52 -24.41
N ASP A 399 18.50 36.71 -25.62
CA ASP A 399 18.97 35.63 -26.49
C ASP A 399 20.01 34.75 -25.80
N THR A 400 21.02 35.38 -25.17
CA THR A 400 22.05 34.66 -24.40
C THR A 400 21.44 33.79 -23.30
N TYR A 401 20.46 34.29 -22.54
CA TYR A 401 19.83 33.53 -21.46
C TYR A 401 18.90 32.42 -21.96
N ILE A 402 18.15 32.66 -23.05
CA ILE A 402 17.31 31.64 -23.70
C ILE A 402 18.17 30.51 -24.28
N ALA A 403 19.26 30.85 -24.98
CA ALA A 403 20.20 29.89 -25.54
C ALA A 403 20.89 29.03 -24.47
N ILE A 404 21.29 29.62 -23.35
CA ILE A 404 21.84 28.88 -22.21
C ILE A 404 20.81 27.87 -21.66
N LEU A 405 19.58 28.32 -21.38
CA LEU A 405 18.51 27.45 -20.87
C LEU A 405 18.16 26.32 -21.85
N ALA A 406 18.09 26.61 -23.15
CA ALA A 406 17.82 25.62 -24.18
C ALA A 406 18.97 24.59 -24.30
N THR A 407 20.24 25.02 -24.17
CA THR A 407 21.42 24.14 -24.35
C THR A 407 21.41 22.92 -23.44
N GLN A 408 20.70 22.97 -22.31
CA GLN A 408 20.52 21.81 -21.42
C GLN A 408 19.86 20.58 -22.08
N SER A 409 19.07 20.74 -23.15
CA SER A 409 18.45 19.61 -23.86
C SER A 409 19.35 18.98 -24.93
N LYS A 410 20.51 19.59 -25.25
CA LYS A 410 21.52 18.95 -26.08
C LYS A 410 22.30 17.91 -25.29
N GLN A 411 22.54 16.76 -25.91
CA GLN A 411 23.44 15.76 -25.35
C GLN A 411 24.87 16.32 -25.30
N LEU A 412 25.60 16.00 -24.22
CA LEU A 412 27.01 16.39 -23.96
C LEU A 412 27.31 17.89 -23.72
N GLU A 413 26.46 18.84 -24.13
CA GLU A 413 26.70 20.30 -23.94
C GLU A 413 26.04 20.90 -22.67
N GLY A 414 25.29 20.11 -21.90
CA GLY A 414 24.50 20.58 -20.75
C GLY A 414 25.31 21.08 -19.55
N HIS A 415 24.80 22.12 -18.88
CA HIS A 415 25.40 22.74 -17.69
C HIS A 415 24.88 22.14 -16.36
N PRO A 416 25.62 22.25 -15.23
CA PRO A 416 25.21 21.67 -13.96
C PRO A 416 23.84 22.15 -13.46
N GLN A 417 23.03 21.23 -12.92
CA GLN A 417 21.66 21.52 -12.46
C GLN A 417 21.59 22.57 -11.34
N SER A 418 22.64 22.70 -10.52
CA SER A 418 22.81 23.76 -9.53
C SER A 418 22.85 25.18 -10.13
N SER A 419 23.09 25.30 -11.44
CA SER A 419 23.11 26.58 -12.17
C SER A 419 21.74 26.99 -12.73
N HIS A 420 20.81 26.05 -12.95
CA HIS A 420 19.46 26.34 -13.48
C HIS A 420 18.74 27.47 -12.72
N PRO A 421 18.73 27.49 -11.37
CA PRO A 421 18.05 28.54 -10.60
C PRO A 421 18.68 29.93 -10.81
N ARG A 422 19.95 30.00 -11.22
CA ARG A 422 20.63 31.26 -11.54
C ARG A 422 20.22 31.77 -12.92
N PHE A 423 20.08 30.88 -13.91
CA PHE A 423 19.69 31.28 -15.26
C PHE A 423 18.24 31.79 -15.34
N PHE A 424 17.29 31.15 -14.64
CA PHE A 424 15.92 31.68 -14.55
C PHE A 424 15.83 33.04 -13.84
N ARG A 425 16.61 33.26 -12.78
CA ARG A 425 16.71 34.60 -12.12
C ARG A 425 17.28 35.67 -13.06
N LEU A 426 18.30 35.31 -13.85
CA LEU A 426 18.88 36.22 -14.84
C LEU A 426 17.90 36.55 -15.98
N LEU A 427 17.12 35.57 -16.45
CA LEU A 427 16.06 35.78 -17.43
C LEU A 427 14.94 36.68 -16.87
N SER A 428 14.47 36.43 -15.63
CA SER A 428 13.46 37.28 -14.98
C SER A 428 13.92 38.74 -14.89
N ALA A 429 15.11 38.97 -14.31
CA ALA A 429 15.68 40.30 -14.17
C ALA A 429 15.97 40.98 -15.53
N ASN A 430 16.04 40.21 -16.62
CA ASN A 430 16.20 40.72 -17.98
C ASN A 430 14.86 41.07 -18.65
N LEU A 431 13.78 40.34 -18.36
CA LEU A 431 12.41 40.71 -18.74
C LEU A 431 11.96 42.01 -18.04
N ASP A 432 12.36 42.21 -16.78
CA ASP A 432 12.14 43.47 -16.05
C ASP A 432 12.88 44.64 -16.74
N GLN A 433 14.14 44.42 -17.15
CA GLN A 433 14.92 45.38 -17.93
C GLN A 433 14.29 45.67 -19.31
N LEU A 434 13.74 44.65 -19.97
CA LEU A 434 13.06 44.77 -21.27
C LEU A 434 11.82 45.66 -21.15
N HIS A 435 10.98 45.44 -20.13
CA HIS A 435 9.81 46.26 -19.88
C HIS A 435 10.18 47.74 -19.70
N GLU A 436 11.14 48.05 -18.82
CA GLU A 436 11.56 49.44 -18.60
C GLU A 436 12.23 50.06 -19.84
N ALA A 437 12.94 49.28 -20.67
CA ALA A 437 13.52 49.79 -21.91
C ALA A 437 12.47 50.10 -22.99
N ILE A 438 11.45 49.26 -23.16
CA ILE A 438 10.33 49.55 -24.07
C ILE A 438 9.52 50.75 -23.57
N LYS A 439 9.34 50.87 -22.25
CA LYS A 439 8.70 52.01 -21.58
C LYS A 439 9.48 53.32 -21.77
N GLU A 440 10.82 53.27 -21.74
CA GLU A 440 11.68 54.41 -22.14
C GLU A 440 11.55 54.76 -23.62
N VAL A 441 11.59 53.78 -24.53
CA VAL A 441 11.35 54.00 -25.97
C VAL A 441 9.98 54.64 -26.20
N SER A 442 8.92 54.09 -25.59
CA SER A 442 7.57 54.63 -25.67
C SER A 442 7.48 56.07 -25.15
N LYS A 443 8.09 56.38 -24.00
CA LYS A 443 8.14 57.73 -23.42
C LYS A 443 8.85 58.72 -24.35
N HIS A 444 10.03 58.38 -24.87
CA HIS A 444 10.80 59.27 -25.75
C HIS A 444 10.14 59.41 -27.12
N TYR A 445 9.50 58.35 -27.65
CA TYR A 445 8.73 58.40 -28.90
C TYR A 445 7.50 59.31 -28.76
N ASN A 446 6.69 59.16 -27.70
CA ASN A 446 5.57 60.06 -27.42
C ASN A 446 6.04 61.52 -27.27
N SER A 447 7.18 61.75 -26.62
CA SER A 447 7.77 63.09 -26.46
C SER A 447 8.24 63.70 -27.80
N LYS A 448 8.75 62.87 -28.71
CA LYS A 448 9.13 63.25 -30.08
C LYS A 448 7.87 63.61 -30.89
N VAL A 449 6.91 62.70 -30.97
CA VAL A 449 5.63 62.87 -31.71
C VAL A 449 4.88 64.12 -31.28
N SER A 450 4.82 64.39 -29.97
CA SER A 450 4.16 65.59 -29.44
C SER A 450 4.78 66.90 -29.95
N LEU A 451 6.09 66.93 -30.20
CA LEU A 451 6.79 68.07 -30.82
C LEU A 451 6.64 68.08 -32.35
N GLU A 452 6.71 66.93 -33.01
CA GLU A 452 6.52 66.81 -34.46
C GLU A 452 5.10 67.25 -34.87
N HIS A 453 4.07 66.91 -34.10
CA HIS A 453 2.69 67.31 -34.36
C HIS A 453 2.47 68.83 -34.34
N GLN A 454 3.38 69.60 -33.72
CA GLN A 454 3.36 71.07 -33.66
C GLN A 454 4.07 71.73 -34.85
N LEU A 455 4.79 70.97 -35.68
CA LEU A 455 5.46 71.52 -36.87
C LEU A 455 4.43 71.87 -37.96
N PRO A 456 4.55 73.02 -38.65
CA PRO A 456 3.70 73.36 -39.80
C PRO A 456 3.79 72.36 -40.96
N THR A 457 4.88 71.59 -41.05
CA THR A 457 5.13 70.55 -42.06
C THR A 457 4.48 69.20 -41.73
N ALA A 458 3.91 69.02 -40.54
CA ALA A 458 3.37 67.72 -40.10
C ALA A 458 2.00 67.42 -40.73
N THR A 459 2.02 66.65 -41.83
CA THR A 459 0.82 66.22 -42.56
C THR A 459 -0.11 65.36 -41.69
N GLN A 460 -1.42 65.37 -41.99
CA GLN A 460 -2.38 64.54 -41.26
C GLN A 460 -2.07 63.03 -41.38
N LYS A 461 -1.50 62.60 -42.51
CA LYS A 461 -1.07 61.21 -42.74
C LYS A 461 0.10 60.81 -41.84
N LEU A 462 1.04 61.74 -41.58
CA LEU A 462 2.10 61.52 -40.59
C LEU A 462 1.49 61.35 -39.20
N LYS A 463 0.61 62.30 -38.79
CA LYS A 463 -0.02 62.32 -37.47
C LYS A 463 -0.77 61.03 -37.13
N THR A 464 -1.60 60.52 -38.04
CA THR A 464 -2.31 59.25 -37.83
C THR A 464 -1.38 58.04 -37.82
N THR A 465 -0.27 58.07 -38.59
CA THR A 465 0.72 56.98 -38.57
C THR A 465 1.52 56.96 -37.27
N ASP A 466 1.90 58.13 -36.75
CA ASP A 466 2.58 58.26 -35.46
C ASP A 466 1.70 57.83 -34.28
N GLU A 467 0.39 58.13 -34.32
CA GLU A 467 -0.58 57.59 -33.37
C GLU A 467 -0.65 56.05 -33.40
N CYS A 468 -0.54 55.42 -34.60
CA CYS A 468 -0.42 53.97 -34.72
C CYS A 468 0.91 53.42 -34.15
N VAL A 469 2.05 54.10 -34.39
CA VAL A 469 3.34 53.71 -33.77
C VAL A 469 3.26 53.81 -32.24
N VAL A 470 2.74 54.92 -31.71
CA VAL A 470 2.49 55.12 -30.27
C VAL A 470 1.61 54.01 -29.69
N SER A 471 0.50 53.68 -30.35
CA SER A 471 -0.40 52.59 -29.93
C SER A 471 0.32 51.23 -29.88
N SER A 472 1.14 50.92 -30.90
CA SER A 472 1.95 49.69 -30.89
C SER A 472 3.00 49.65 -29.77
N LEU A 473 3.62 50.79 -29.44
CA LEU A 473 4.56 50.91 -28.32
C LEU A 473 3.85 50.77 -26.96
N ILE A 474 2.63 51.29 -26.81
CA ILE A 474 1.80 51.07 -25.61
C ILE A 474 1.46 49.58 -25.46
N SER A 475 1.06 48.91 -26.55
CA SER A 475 0.82 47.46 -26.57
C SER A 475 2.06 46.66 -26.16
N LEU A 476 3.25 47.05 -26.62
CA LEU A 476 4.53 46.46 -26.24
C LEU A 476 4.90 46.70 -24.77
N VAL A 477 4.60 47.87 -24.20
CA VAL A 477 4.73 48.12 -22.76
C VAL A 477 3.81 47.17 -21.97
N THR A 478 2.55 47.01 -22.40
CA THR A 478 1.60 46.12 -21.73
C THR A 478 2.01 44.64 -21.78
N SER A 479 2.40 44.13 -22.95
CA SER A 479 2.77 42.71 -23.10
C SER A 479 4.07 42.37 -22.35
N THR A 480 5.10 43.22 -22.41
CA THR A 480 6.32 43.01 -21.61
C THR A 480 6.10 43.17 -20.10
N GLY A 481 5.17 44.04 -19.69
CA GLY A 481 4.77 44.14 -18.28
C GLY A 481 4.12 42.83 -17.78
N LYS A 482 3.27 42.20 -18.59
CA LYS A 482 2.74 40.86 -18.30
C LYS A 482 3.85 39.80 -18.24
N MET A 483 4.83 39.83 -19.16
CA MET A 483 5.96 38.87 -19.16
C MET A 483 6.83 38.99 -17.91
N SER A 484 7.18 40.22 -17.49
CA SER A 484 7.88 40.51 -16.23
C SER A 484 7.11 39.94 -15.03
N ALA A 485 5.83 40.29 -14.90
CA ALA A 485 4.98 39.84 -13.79
C ALA A 485 4.77 38.30 -13.77
N PHE A 486 4.63 37.68 -14.95
CA PHE A 486 4.51 36.23 -15.09
C PHE A 486 5.78 35.50 -14.64
N MET A 487 6.95 35.96 -15.10
CA MET A 487 8.23 35.30 -14.79
C MET A 487 8.59 35.50 -13.32
N SER A 488 8.47 36.72 -12.79
CA SER A 488 8.73 37.00 -11.37
C SER A 488 7.75 36.26 -10.44
N GLY A 489 6.46 36.22 -10.77
CA GLY A 489 5.43 35.54 -9.98
C GLY A 489 5.51 34.00 -10.01
N ASN A 490 6.21 33.40 -10.97
CA ASN A 490 6.45 31.96 -11.05
C ASN A 490 7.93 31.58 -10.92
N LEU A 491 8.80 32.53 -10.55
CA LEU A 491 10.25 32.35 -10.51
C LEU A 491 10.65 31.19 -9.60
N ASP A 492 10.01 31.03 -8.46
CA ASP A 492 10.27 29.91 -7.55
C ASP A 492 9.94 28.55 -8.17
N PHE A 493 8.92 28.44 -9.02
CA PHE A 493 8.58 27.18 -9.70
C PHE A 493 9.62 26.79 -10.76
N PHE A 494 10.18 27.77 -11.48
CA PHE A 494 11.25 27.52 -12.45
C PHE A 494 12.63 27.38 -11.78
N ALA A 495 12.84 28.00 -10.61
CA ALA A 495 14.07 27.94 -9.84
C ALA A 495 14.13 26.75 -8.86
N GLU A 496 13.00 26.13 -8.52
CA GLU A 496 12.97 24.80 -7.93
C GLU A 496 13.43 23.75 -8.94
N GLY A 497 14.59 23.14 -8.71
CA GLY A 497 15.00 21.94 -9.45
C GLY A 497 13.89 20.88 -9.38
N ALA A 498 13.48 20.38 -10.57
CA ALA A 498 12.28 19.56 -10.76
C ALA A 498 12.19 18.46 -9.69
N GLY A 499 11.13 18.55 -8.87
CA GLY A 499 11.02 17.85 -7.59
C GLY A 499 10.78 16.36 -7.72
N TYR A 500 11.81 15.60 -8.09
CA TYR A 500 11.84 14.15 -8.12
C TYR A 500 11.52 13.57 -6.73
N ARG A 501 10.23 13.35 -6.47
CA ARG A 501 9.73 12.69 -5.25
C ARG A 501 10.14 11.22 -5.29
N THR A 502 11.22 10.87 -4.61
CA THR A 502 11.60 9.47 -4.46
C THR A 502 10.66 8.78 -3.47
N ARG A 503 10.28 7.54 -3.78
CA ARG A 503 9.51 6.70 -2.86
C ARG A 503 10.34 6.50 -1.58
N GLY A 504 9.72 6.69 -0.42
CA GLY A 504 10.40 6.66 0.88
C GLY A 504 10.71 8.04 1.48
N SER A 505 10.76 9.11 0.68
CA SER A 505 10.89 10.47 1.22
C SER A 505 9.57 10.91 1.88
N SER A 506 9.55 10.90 3.22
CA SER A 506 8.35 11.15 4.03
C SER A 506 7.87 12.60 3.96
N ILE A 507 6.56 12.81 3.84
CA ILE A 507 5.90 14.12 3.79
C ILE A 507 5.98 14.81 5.16
N GLY A 508 7.12 15.45 5.44
CA GLY A 508 7.32 16.36 6.58
C GLY A 508 7.07 17.80 6.16
N LYS A 509 6.39 18.60 7.00
CA LYS A 509 6.17 20.05 6.77
C LYS A 509 7.30 20.92 7.32
N GLU A 510 8.41 20.32 7.75
CA GLU A 510 9.55 21.07 8.31
C GLU A 510 10.61 21.37 7.25
N PRO A 511 10.90 22.65 6.95
CA PRO A 511 11.89 23.01 5.94
C PRO A 511 13.34 22.63 6.32
N ALA A 512 13.58 22.27 7.59
CA ALA A 512 14.85 21.71 8.04
C ALA A 512 15.07 20.23 7.65
N PHE A 513 14.03 19.53 7.18
CA PHE A 513 14.06 18.10 6.90
C PHE A 513 13.68 17.71 5.46
N ASP A 514 13.47 18.66 4.54
CA ASP A 514 13.25 18.37 3.11
C ASP A 514 14.59 18.00 2.44
N GLY A 515 14.92 16.71 2.51
CA GLY A 515 16.19 16.17 2.01
C GLY A 515 16.32 16.24 0.47
N PRO A 516 17.54 16.17 -0.08
CA PRO A 516 17.81 16.44 -1.48
C PRO A 516 17.00 15.55 -2.44
N ARG A 517 16.34 16.22 -3.40
CA ARG A 517 15.49 15.64 -4.46
C ARG A 517 16.30 14.79 -5.43
N SER A 518 16.33 13.48 -5.20
CA SER A 518 17.08 12.46 -5.96
C SER A 518 18.60 12.67 -5.99
N HIS A 519 19.35 11.58 -5.83
CA HIS A 519 20.80 11.60 -5.89
C HIS A 519 21.27 11.87 -7.35
N PRO A 520 22.28 12.71 -7.61
CA PRO A 520 22.69 13.08 -8.98
C PRO A 520 23.08 11.91 -9.90
N ALA A 521 23.41 10.73 -9.35
CA ALA A 521 23.59 9.52 -10.16
C ALA A 521 22.30 9.13 -10.92
N VAL A 522 21.12 9.39 -10.36
CA VAL A 522 19.81 9.07 -10.98
C VAL A 522 19.58 9.90 -12.24
N THR A 523 19.92 11.19 -12.23
CA THR A 523 19.85 12.02 -13.44
C THR A 523 20.91 11.64 -14.46
N GLY A 524 22.12 11.24 -14.01
CA GLY A 524 23.14 10.61 -14.86
C GLY A 524 22.65 9.33 -15.55
N PHE A 525 22.06 8.39 -14.81
CA PHE A 525 21.48 7.16 -15.38
C PHE A 525 20.31 7.47 -16.33
N ARG A 526 19.46 8.47 -16.03
CA ARG A 526 18.41 8.92 -16.95
C ARG A 526 18.99 9.49 -18.25
N HIS A 527 20.09 10.25 -18.19
CA HIS A 527 20.77 10.75 -19.38
C HIS A 527 21.37 9.61 -20.21
N MET A 528 22.08 8.66 -19.59
CA MET A 528 22.59 7.46 -20.28
C MET A 528 21.48 6.65 -20.95
N ALA A 529 20.34 6.45 -20.26
CA ALA A 529 19.18 5.76 -20.82
C ALA A 529 18.54 6.54 -21.98
N ALA A 530 18.46 7.87 -21.89
CA ALA A 530 17.99 8.73 -22.97
C ALA A 530 18.93 8.66 -24.19
N THR A 531 20.24 8.82 -24.01
CA THR A 531 21.24 8.67 -25.08
C THR A 531 21.16 7.30 -25.76
N TYR A 532 20.99 6.22 -24.99
CA TYR A 532 20.78 4.88 -25.53
C TYR A 532 19.49 4.79 -26.38
N LEU A 533 18.35 5.28 -25.87
CA LEU A 533 17.08 5.32 -26.62
C LEU A 533 17.16 6.21 -27.87
N THR A 534 17.86 7.34 -27.81
CA THR A 534 18.15 8.17 -28.99
C THR A 534 18.99 7.39 -30.00
N SER A 535 20.06 6.70 -29.59
CA SER A 535 20.92 5.92 -30.50
C SER A 535 20.17 4.78 -31.21
N LEU A 536 19.17 4.17 -30.54
CA LEU A 536 18.26 3.18 -31.13
C LEU A 536 17.23 3.76 -32.12
N SER A 537 17.14 5.09 -32.20
CA SER A 537 16.12 5.83 -32.95
C SER A 537 16.70 6.74 -34.04
N SER A 538 17.92 7.26 -33.87
CA SER A 538 18.58 8.18 -34.81
C SER A 538 19.53 7.48 -35.80
N GLY A 539 20.04 6.30 -35.46
CA GLY A 539 20.80 5.48 -36.40
C GLY A 539 19.87 4.75 -37.38
N PRO A 540 20.22 4.66 -38.68
CA PRO A 540 19.59 3.65 -39.53
C PRO A 540 19.88 2.29 -38.91
N ARG A 541 18.83 1.52 -38.61
CA ARG A 541 18.99 0.16 -38.08
C ARG A 541 19.72 -0.67 -39.11
N THR A 542 21.01 -0.94 -38.88
CA THR A 542 21.80 -1.91 -39.65
C THR A 542 20.98 -3.19 -39.78
N GLU A 543 20.79 -3.69 -41.01
CA GLU A 543 19.81 -4.73 -41.31
C GLU A 543 20.09 -6.04 -40.56
N SER A 544 19.53 -6.14 -39.35
CA SER A 544 19.70 -7.27 -38.47
C SER A 544 18.88 -8.43 -39.02
N VAL A 545 19.57 -9.40 -39.61
CA VAL A 545 18.99 -10.63 -40.18
C VAL A 545 18.00 -11.22 -39.17
N PRO A 546 16.69 -11.25 -39.46
CA PRO A 546 15.68 -11.60 -38.47
C PRO A 546 15.98 -12.94 -37.81
N HIS A 547 15.78 -13.07 -36.49
CA HIS A 547 16.26 -14.22 -35.72
C HIS A 547 15.89 -15.60 -36.31
N LYS A 548 14.71 -15.74 -36.94
CA LYS A 548 14.33 -16.96 -37.68
C LYS A 548 15.30 -17.27 -38.84
N VAL A 549 15.65 -16.26 -39.64
CA VAL A 549 16.60 -16.36 -40.76
C VAL A 549 18.01 -16.60 -40.23
N ALA A 550 18.43 -15.95 -39.14
CA ALA A 550 19.73 -16.20 -38.52
C ALA A 550 19.87 -17.66 -38.01
N VAL A 551 18.83 -18.20 -37.38
CA VAL A 551 18.78 -19.62 -36.96
C VAL A 551 18.76 -20.56 -38.17
N GLN A 552 18.02 -20.25 -39.23
CA GLN A 552 17.99 -21.05 -40.45
C GLN A 552 19.36 -21.06 -41.14
N ASN A 553 20.00 -19.91 -41.28
CA ASN A 553 21.35 -19.79 -41.85
C ASN A 553 22.38 -20.54 -41.00
N ARG A 554 22.30 -20.46 -39.66
CA ARG A 554 23.14 -21.27 -38.76
C ARG A 554 22.93 -22.77 -38.99
N LYS A 555 21.68 -23.23 -39.18
CA LYS A 555 21.39 -24.65 -39.47
C LYS A 555 21.98 -25.09 -40.81
N THR A 556 21.84 -24.28 -41.86
CA THR A 556 22.43 -24.55 -43.19
C THR A 556 23.96 -24.56 -43.15
N LEU A 557 24.58 -23.66 -42.38
CA LEU A 557 26.03 -23.63 -42.20
C LEU A 557 26.55 -24.87 -41.43
N LEU A 558 25.82 -25.32 -40.41
CA LEU A 558 26.17 -26.55 -39.68
C LEU A 558 26.07 -27.79 -40.58
N SER A 559 24.97 -27.98 -41.31
CA SER A 559 24.86 -29.13 -42.24
C SER A 559 25.84 -29.04 -43.42
N SER A 560 26.25 -27.84 -43.84
CA SER A 560 27.32 -27.64 -44.82
C SER A 560 28.69 -28.02 -44.25
N ALA A 561 28.97 -27.68 -42.98
CA ALA A 561 30.20 -28.06 -42.29
C ALA A 561 30.27 -29.59 -42.07
N GLU A 562 29.18 -30.20 -41.61
CA GLU A 562 29.05 -31.66 -41.44
C GLU A 562 29.26 -32.40 -42.77
N ASN A 563 28.67 -31.92 -43.87
CA ASN A 563 28.90 -32.47 -45.21
C ASN A 563 30.36 -32.30 -45.67
N LYS A 564 31.00 -31.16 -45.38
CA LYS A 564 32.41 -30.92 -45.70
C LYS A 564 33.34 -31.83 -44.90
N GLU A 565 33.05 -32.08 -43.63
CA GLU A 565 33.80 -33.00 -42.78
C GLU A 565 33.63 -34.46 -43.24
N GLY A 566 32.41 -34.86 -43.61
CA GLY A 566 32.13 -36.17 -44.20
C GLY A 566 32.90 -36.39 -45.52
N LEU A 567 32.90 -35.38 -46.41
CA LEU A 567 33.65 -35.43 -47.66
C LEU A 567 35.18 -35.46 -47.42
N ALA A 568 35.68 -34.72 -46.44
CA ALA A 568 37.10 -34.76 -46.06
C ALA A 568 37.52 -36.15 -45.55
N LYS A 569 36.70 -36.78 -44.69
CA LYS A 569 36.92 -38.17 -44.24
C LYS A 569 36.86 -39.18 -45.39
N GLN A 570 36.00 -38.96 -46.39
CA GLN A 570 35.95 -39.80 -47.58
C GLN A 570 37.20 -39.64 -48.46
N ILE A 571 37.72 -38.41 -48.59
CA ILE A 571 38.97 -38.11 -49.30
C ILE A 571 40.17 -38.78 -48.61
N THR A 572 40.29 -38.71 -47.28
CA THR A 572 41.41 -39.36 -46.57
C THR A 572 41.36 -40.88 -46.70
N VAL A 573 40.17 -41.51 -46.60
CA VAL A 573 40.00 -42.95 -46.84
C VAL A 573 40.37 -43.34 -48.28
N PHE A 574 40.08 -42.50 -49.28
CA PHE A 574 40.53 -42.74 -50.65
C PHE A 574 42.06 -42.57 -50.80
N GLN A 575 42.67 -41.58 -50.13
CA GLN A 575 44.13 -41.41 -50.13
C GLN A 575 44.84 -42.60 -49.46
N GLU A 576 44.35 -43.11 -48.33
CA GLU A 576 44.84 -44.34 -47.69
C GLU A 576 44.66 -45.60 -48.56
N LYS A 577 43.65 -45.62 -49.43
CA LYS A 577 43.47 -46.71 -50.39
C LYS A 577 44.45 -46.59 -51.56
N VAL A 578 44.69 -45.38 -52.08
CA VAL A 578 45.69 -45.13 -53.12
C VAL A 578 47.09 -45.49 -52.62
N GLY A 579 47.49 -45.00 -51.44
CA GLY A 579 48.81 -45.32 -50.87
C GLY A 579 49.06 -46.81 -50.64
N ARG A 580 48.02 -47.59 -50.29
CA ARG A 580 48.13 -49.06 -50.23
C ARG A 580 48.26 -49.71 -51.60
N LEU A 581 47.53 -49.24 -52.61
CA LEU A 581 47.69 -49.73 -53.99
C LEU A 581 49.06 -49.36 -54.59
N GLU A 582 49.63 -48.23 -54.15
CA GLU A 582 51.01 -47.84 -54.50
C GLU A 582 52.04 -48.75 -53.81
N GLN A 583 51.86 -49.09 -52.53
CA GLN A 583 52.69 -50.08 -51.83
C GLN A 583 52.58 -51.49 -52.43
N GLU A 584 51.37 -51.93 -52.80
CA GLU A 584 51.16 -53.20 -53.51
C GLU A 584 51.85 -53.20 -54.88
N LYS A 585 51.76 -52.10 -55.63
CA LYS A 585 52.48 -51.91 -56.90
C LYS A 585 54.00 -51.98 -56.71
N GLU A 586 54.54 -51.32 -55.69
CA GLU A 586 55.98 -51.38 -55.36
C GLU A 586 56.42 -52.80 -54.99
N HIS A 587 55.63 -53.52 -54.18
CA HIS A 587 55.85 -54.93 -53.86
C HIS A 587 55.92 -55.79 -55.13
N TRP A 588 54.94 -55.69 -56.04
CA TRP A 588 54.93 -56.46 -57.28
C TRP A 588 56.07 -56.08 -58.23
N VAL A 589 56.52 -54.82 -58.25
CA VAL A 589 57.71 -54.40 -59.02
C VAL A 589 58.99 -55.02 -58.44
N LEU A 590 59.15 -55.04 -57.12
CA LEU A 590 60.29 -55.69 -56.44
C LEU A 590 60.28 -57.21 -56.65
N GLU A 591 59.12 -57.86 -56.58
CA GLU A 591 58.99 -59.29 -56.84
C GLU A 591 59.27 -59.64 -58.31
N LEU A 592 58.84 -58.80 -59.27
CA LEU A 592 59.19 -58.96 -60.69
C LEU A 592 60.69 -58.75 -60.94
N GLN A 593 61.35 -57.83 -60.24
CA GLN A 593 62.82 -57.68 -60.27
C GLN A 593 63.51 -58.93 -59.69
N LEU A 594 63.02 -59.47 -58.58
CA LEU A 594 63.53 -60.73 -57.99
C LEU A 594 63.33 -61.94 -58.92
N LEU A 595 62.18 -62.04 -59.61
CA LEU A 595 61.96 -63.07 -60.63
C LEU A 595 62.93 -62.90 -61.81
N ARG A 596 63.20 -61.67 -62.26
CA ARG A 596 64.16 -61.40 -63.32
C ARG A 596 65.58 -61.81 -62.91
N ILE A 597 66.03 -61.45 -61.72
CA ILE A 597 67.34 -61.88 -61.19
C ILE A 597 67.41 -63.42 -61.07
N LYS A 598 66.33 -64.08 -60.65
CA LYS A 598 66.27 -65.57 -60.64
C LYS A 598 66.37 -66.14 -62.06
N TYR A 599 65.63 -65.60 -63.02
CA TYR A 599 65.66 -66.02 -64.42
C TYR A 599 67.04 -65.82 -65.06
N ASP A 600 67.69 -64.68 -64.83
CA ASP A 600 69.03 -64.38 -65.33
C ASP A 600 70.08 -65.34 -64.71
N ASN A 601 69.92 -65.72 -63.43
CA ASN A 601 70.74 -66.74 -62.78
C ASN A 601 70.50 -68.16 -63.33
N GLU A 602 69.25 -68.54 -63.63
CA GLU A 602 68.96 -69.83 -64.30
C GLU A 602 69.49 -69.83 -65.74
N GLN A 603 69.41 -68.72 -66.49
CA GLN A 603 70.10 -68.61 -67.78
C GLN A 603 71.61 -68.81 -67.66
N GLN A 604 72.25 -68.27 -66.61
CA GLN A 604 73.67 -68.50 -66.37
C GLN A 604 73.98 -69.97 -66.05
N LYS A 605 73.10 -70.68 -65.34
CA LYS A 605 73.25 -72.13 -65.12
C LYS A 605 73.05 -72.93 -66.41
N VAL A 606 72.03 -72.60 -67.21
CA VAL A 606 71.80 -73.24 -68.52
C VAL A 606 73.02 -73.04 -69.42
N LYS A 607 73.56 -71.82 -69.52
CA LYS A 607 74.80 -71.56 -70.28
C LYS A 607 76.02 -72.33 -69.77
N LYS A 608 76.13 -72.55 -68.45
CA LYS A 608 77.20 -73.39 -67.87
C LYS A 608 76.99 -74.88 -68.19
N LEU A 609 75.77 -75.38 -68.13
CA LEU A 609 75.43 -76.75 -68.52
C LEU A 609 75.59 -77.00 -70.03
N GLU A 610 75.31 -75.99 -70.87
CA GLU A 610 75.61 -75.99 -72.30
C GLU A 610 77.14 -76.04 -72.53
N GLN A 611 77.92 -75.25 -71.78
CA GLN A 611 79.39 -75.30 -71.82
C GLN A 611 79.96 -76.64 -71.32
N GLU A 612 79.41 -77.23 -70.27
CA GLU A 612 79.78 -78.57 -69.79
C GLU A 612 79.40 -79.67 -70.80
N MET A 613 78.24 -79.56 -71.45
CA MET A 613 77.84 -80.45 -72.54
C MET A 613 78.78 -80.32 -73.75
N GLU A 614 79.27 -79.12 -74.07
CA GLU A 614 80.21 -78.91 -75.17
C GLU A 614 81.64 -79.36 -74.82
N MET A 615 82.05 -79.25 -73.55
CA MET A 615 83.28 -79.89 -73.03
C MET A 615 83.20 -81.42 -73.05
N LEU A 616 82.01 -82.00 -72.82
CA LEU A 616 81.80 -83.45 -73.00
C LEU A 616 81.82 -83.85 -74.48
N ARG A 617 81.21 -83.06 -75.37
CA ARG A 617 81.21 -83.31 -76.83
C ARG A 617 82.59 -83.24 -77.46
N SER A 618 83.45 -82.34 -77.00
CA SER A 618 84.83 -82.17 -77.53
C SER A 618 85.79 -83.30 -77.14
N SER A 619 85.38 -84.28 -76.33
CA SER A 619 86.18 -85.46 -76.00
C SER A 619 86.22 -86.56 -77.09
N SER A 620 85.41 -86.45 -78.15
CA SER A 620 85.31 -87.44 -79.24
C SER A 620 85.44 -86.77 -80.61
N GLY A 621 86.66 -86.63 -81.12
CA GLY A 621 86.96 -85.81 -82.30
C GLY A 621 86.62 -86.43 -83.66
N VAL A 622 85.70 -85.77 -84.39
CA VAL A 622 85.66 -85.68 -85.86
C VAL A 622 85.38 -84.22 -86.23
N GLY A 623 85.98 -83.70 -87.31
CA GLY A 623 85.90 -82.27 -87.67
C GLY A 623 84.45 -81.79 -87.90
N SER A 624 84.04 -80.60 -87.46
CA SER A 624 84.70 -79.27 -87.44
C SER A 624 84.85 -78.66 -88.84
N ALA A 625 83.78 -78.00 -89.29
CA ALA A 625 83.74 -77.11 -90.44
C ALA A 625 82.57 -76.11 -90.30
N LEU A 626 82.77 -74.89 -90.79
CA LEU A 626 81.73 -73.91 -91.18
C LEU A 626 80.78 -73.37 -90.09
N THR A 627 81.24 -72.38 -89.30
CA THR A 627 80.54 -71.07 -89.20
C THR A 627 81.44 -70.00 -88.55
N SER A 628 81.62 -68.87 -89.22
CA SER A 628 82.32 -67.69 -88.67
C SER A 628 82.00 -66.43 -89.48
N VAL A 629 81.73 -65.30 -88.80
CA VAL A 629 81.98 -63.88 -89.17
C VAL A 629 81.00 -62.95 -88.43
N ALA A 630 81.55 -61.96 -87.69
CA ALA A 630 80.92 -60.75 -87.11
C ALA A 630 79.68 -60.94 -86.17
N GLY A 631 79.43 -60.09 -85.16
CA GLY A 631 80.04 -58.81 -84.73
C GLY A 631 78.93 -57.77 -84.45
N SER A 632 79.04 -56.75 -83.58
CA SER A 632 80.06 -56.30 -82.60
C SER A 632 79.38 -55.27 -81.65
N ILE A 633 80.12 -54.68 -80.67
CA ILE A 633 79.72 -53.50 -79.83
C ILE A 633 78.67 -53.85 -78.75
N GLU A 634 78.88 -53.83 -77.43
CA GLU A 634 79.94 -53.31 -76.52
C GLU A 634 79.80 -51.83 -76.05
N ASP A 635 79.87 -51.63 -74.72
CA ASP A 635 79.92 -50.40 -73.88
C ASP A 635 78.87 -49.27 -74.08
N ASN A 636 78.18 -48.77 -73.03
CA ASN A 636 78.79 -47.91 -71.98
C ASN A 636 77.84 -47.64 -70.76
N ILE A 637 78.44 -47.50 -69.56
CA ILE A 637 78.21 -46.46 -68.51
C ILE A 637 76.78 -46.30 -67.89
N ASP A 638 76.56 -46.31 -66.56
CA ASP A 638 77.50 -46.55 -65.43
C ASP A 638 76.85 -47.06 -64.12
N VAL A 639 77.74 -47.38 -63.17
CA VAL A 639 77.55 -48.04 -61.86
C VAL A 639 76.73 -47.26 -60.82
N LEU A 640 75.89 -48.00 -60.07
CA LEU A 640 75.26 -47.56 -58.82
C LEU A 640 76.29 -47.37 -57.69
N SER A 641 76.18 -46.29 -56.92
CA SER A 641 76.93 -46.09 -55.67
C SER A 641 76.03 -45.64 -54.52
N VAL A 642 76.18 -46.30 -53.37
CA VAL A 642 75.48 -46.01 -52.10
C VAL A 642 76.53 -45.93 -51.00
N PRO A 643 76.62 -44.81 -50.26
CA PRO A 643 76.38 -44.93 -48.82
C PRO A 643 75.66 -43.74 -48.16
N SER A 644 74.65 -44.09 -47.36
CA SER A 644 74.49 -43.73 -45.95
C SER A 644 74.67 -42.27 -45.45
N SER A 645 73.59 -41.78 -44.84
CA SER A 645 73.55 -41.04 -43.56
C SER A 645 73.80 -39.52 -43.51
N SER A 646 72.74 -38.85 -43.02
CA SER A 646 72.74 -37.69 -42.11
C SER A 646 73.00 -36.25 -42.61
N ARG A 647 72.23 -35.35 -41.97
CA ARG A 647 72.40 -33.88 -41.88
C ARG A 647 72.49 -33.09 -43.20
N ARG A 648 71.33 -32.55 -43.62
CA ARG A 648 71.17 -31.09 -43.70
C ARG A 648 69.91 -30.65 -42.98
N THR A 649 70.09 -29.81 -41.97
CA THR A 649 69.06 -29.04 -41.26
C THR A 649 69.03 -27.63 -41.83
N GLU A 650 67.85 -27.00 -41.87
CA GLU A 650 67.64 -25.55 -42.07
C GLU A 650 68.08 -24.96 -43.44
N SER A 651 67.62 -23.78 -43.88
CA SER A 651 66.31 -23.10 -43.72
C SER A 651 66.19 -21.95 -44.76
N THR A 652 65.04 -21.24 -44.78
CA THR A 652 64.69 -19.94 -45.45
C THR A 652 63.75 -19.97 -46.68
N GLY A 653 62.88 -18.94 -46.78
CA GLY A 653 62.14 -18.51 -48.00
C GLY A 653 61.19 -19.53 -48.66
N SER A 654 59.89 -19.64 -48.36
CA SER A 654 58.80 -18.67 -48.16
C SER A 654 58.29 -17.94 -49.41
N GLY A 655 57.05 -18.25 -49.82
CA GLY A 655 56.07 -17.26 -50.28
C GLY A 655 55.90 -16.98 -51.79
N SER A 656 54.98 -17.69 -52.47
CA SER A 656 54.38 -17.21 -53.74
C SER A 656 53.01 -17.84 -54.06
N SER A 657 51.94 -17.27 -53.52
CA SER A 657 50.58 -17.31 -54.10
C SER A 657 49.74 -16.21 -53.43
N GLY A 658 49.60 -15.06 -54.09
CA GLY A 658 49.15 -13.82 -53.43
C GLY A 658 47.63 -13.65 -53.27
N PRO A 659 47.18 -12.81 -52.33
CA PRO A 659 45.84 -12.23 -52.32
C PRO A 659 45.79 -10.90 -53.09
N ILE A 660 44.58 -10.55 -53.53
CA ILE A 660 44.22 -9.36 -54.32
C ILE A 660 44.62 -8.04 -53.62
N GLU A 661 45.11 -7.08 -54.39
CA GLU A 661 45.41 -5.72 -53.93
C GLU A 661 44.15 -4.90 -53.62
N THR A 662 44.17 -4.17 -52.49
CA THR A 662 43.27 -3.03 -52.22
C THR A 662 44.12 -1.77 -52.03
N THR A 663 44.77 -1.33 -53.11
CA THR A 663 45.75 -0.23 -53.08
C THR A 663 45.09 1.14 -53.13
N MET A 664 44.72 1.71 -51.98
CA MET A 664 44.34 3.13 -51.82
C MET A 664 44.66 3.67 -50.41
N ILE A 665 45.95 3.80 -50.06
CA ILE A 665 46.51 4.79 -49.13
C ILE A 665 48.05 4.76 -49.24
N GLY A 666 48.71 5.91 -49.05
CA GLY A 666 50.12 6.10 -49.40
C GLY A 666 51.11 5.30 -48.56
N GLN A 667 52.09 4.69 -49.24
CA GLN A 667 53.23 4.01 -48.64
C GLN A 667 54.33 5.04 -48.29
N LEU A 668 54.66 5.18 -47.01
CA LEU A 668 55.77 6.02 -46.54
C LEU A 668 56.97 5.13 -46.21
N GLU A 669 58.02 5.18 -47.02
CA GLU A 669 59.27 4.49 -46.72
C GLU A 669 59.98 5.18 -45.55
N VAL A 670 60.35 4.41 -44.53
CA VAL A 670 61.20 4.87 -43.42
C VAL A 670 62.46 4.00 -43.42
N GLN A 671 63.60 4.65 -43.57
CA GLN A 671 64.90 3.98 -43.61
C GLN A 671 65.19 3.28 -42.27
N LYS A 672 65.76 2.07 -42.33
CA LYS A 672 66.22 1.34 -41.13
C LYS A 672 67.56 1.91 -40.66
N ASP A 673 67.51 2.76 -39.64
CA ASP A 673 68.71 3.15 -38.88
C ASP A 673 69.04 2.15 -37.76
N ALA A 674 70.28 2.20 -37.26
CA ALA A 674 70.91 1.10 -36.51
C ALA A 674 70.48 0.95 -35.02
N GLY A 675 69.18 0.87 -34.75
CA GLY A 675 68.60 0.75 -33.39
C GLY A 675 67.86 -0.56 -33.08
N ALA A 676 68.01 -1.61 -33.90
CA ALA A 676 67.09 -2.75 -33.95
C ALA A 676 66.85 -3.48 -32.62
N GLY A 677 67.90 -3.78 -31.85
CA GLY A 677 67.79 -4.63 -30.65
C GLY A 677 66.87 -4.07 -29.56
N ASP A 678 66.95 -2.77 -29.28
CA ASP A 678 66.13 -2.12 -28.24
C ASP A 678 64.71 -1.76 -28.75
N ALA A 679 64.55 -1.64 -30.07
CA ALA A 679 63.24 -1.57 -30.70
C ALA A 679 62.48 -2.90 -30.60
N GLU A 680 63.14 -4.02 -30.88
CA GLU A 680 62.54 -5.36 -30.85
C GLU A 680 62.19 -5.83 -29.42
N THR A 681 63.05 -5.59 -28.42
CA THR A 681 62.72 -5.90 -27.01
C THR A 681 61.53 -5.07 -26.53
N ARG A 682 61.48 -3.78 -26.86
CA ARG A 682 60.34 -2.91 -26.53
C ARG A 682 59.05 -3.36 -27.25
N GLU A 683 59.14 -3.77 -28.51
CA GLU A 683 58.00 -4.31 -29.26
C GLU A 683 57.51 -5.65 -28.68
N GLN A 684 58.43 -6.51 -28.21
CA GLN A 684 58.09 -7.75 -27.50
C GLN A 684 57.37 -7.46 -26.18
N LEU A 685 57.85 -6.54 -25.34
CA LEU A 685 57.15 -6.14 -24.11
C LEU A 685 55.75 -5.57 -24.41
N ILE A 686 55.62 -4.73 -25.44
CA ILE A 686 54.34 -4.17 -25.89
C ILE A 686 53.38 -5.28 -26.35
N LYS A 687 53.86 -6.25 -27.14
CA LYS A 687 53.09 -7.43 -27.55
C LYS A 687 52.65 -8.25 -26.33
N THR A 688 53.57 -8.59 -25.42
CA THR A 688 53.24 -9.35 -24.19
C THR A 688 52.18 -8.64 -23.34
N HIS A 689 52.33 -7.33 -23.12
CA HIS A 689 51.35 -6.53 -22.39
C HIS A 689 49.97 -6.54 -23.06
N PHE A 690 49.88 -6.34 -24.38
CA PHE A 690 48.60 -6.39 -25.08
C PHE A 690 48.00 -7.80 -25.17
N THR A 691 48.81 -8.84 -25.36
CA THR A 691 48.35 -10.24 -25.29
C THR A 691 47.80 -10.58 -23.91
N GLN A 692 48.50 -10.19 -22.83
CA GLN A 692 48.00 -10.35 -21.47
C GLN A 692 46.69 -9.59 -21.26
N ARG A 693 46.59 -8.34 -21.73
CA ARG A 693 45.37 -7.54 -21.62
C ARG A 693 44.19 -8.11 -22.42
N ILE A 694 44.45 -8.73 -23.57
CA ILE A 694 43.45 -9.46 -24.37
C ILE A 694 42.98 -10.71 -23.61
N ASN A 695 43.90 -11.45 -22.99
CA ASN A 695 43.56 -12.63 -22.18
C ASN A 695 42.72 -12.25 -20.95
N ASP A 696 43.11 -11.21 -20.19
CA ASP A 696 42.36 -10.69 -19.04
C ASP A 696 40.93 -10.30 -19.46
N MET A 697 40.80 -9.59 -20.58
CA MET A 697 39.52 -9.10 -21.10
C MET A 697 38.65 -10.25 -21.64
N THR A 698 39.27 -11.28 -22.22
CA THR A 698 38.59 -12.50 -22.66
C THR A 698 38.07 -13.31 -21.47
N LEU A 699 38.86 -13.43 -20.40
CA LEU A 699 38.46 -14.08 -19.15
C LEU A 699 37.31 -13.31 -18.47
N GLN A 700 37.37 -11.98 -18.43
CA GLN A 700 36.28 -11.15 -17.92
C GLN A 700 34.98 -11.33 -18.73
N LEU A 701 35.08 -11.44 -20.06
CA LEU A 701 33.93 -11.68 -20.93
C LEU A 701 33.33 -13.08 -20.71
N GLN A 702 34.14 -14.13 -20.60
CA GLN A 702 33.68 -15.49 -20.26
C GLN A 702 33.00 -15.54 -18.88
N LEU A 703 33.53 -14.82 -17.88
CA LEU A 703 32.92 -14.71 -16.56
C LEU A 703 31.62 -13.90 -16.59
N ALA A 704 31.47 -12.92 -17.48
CA ALA A 704 30.24 -12.17 -17.69
C ALA A 704 29.16 -13.04 -18.36
N ASP A 705 29.50 -13.77 -19.42
CA ASP A 705 28.59 -14.71 -20.11
C ASP A 705 28.11 -15.82 -19.16
N SER A 706 29.02 -16.41 -18.37
CA SER A 706 28.65 -17.42 -17.36
C SER A 706 27.64 -16.88 -16.34
N LYS A 707 27.84 -15.64 -15.85
CA LYS A 707 26.87 -14.97 -14.96
C LYS A 707 25.54 -14.68 -15.67
N ALA A 708 25.57 -14.22 -16.92
CA ALA A 708 24.36 -13.96 -17.69
C ALA A 708 23.53 -15.23 -17.94
N VAL A 709 24.17 -16.36 -18.24
CA VAL A 709 23.52 -17.68 -18.37
C VAL A 709 22.91 -18.12 -17.05
N ASN A 710 23.62 -17.96 -15.92
CA ASN A 710 23.12 -18.30 -14.59
C ASN A 710 21.90 -17.46 -14.19
N PHE A 711 21.96 -16.13 -14.32
CA PHE A 711 20.81 -15.26 -14.06
C PHE A 711 19.62 -15.58 -15.01
N HIS A 712 19.88 -15.92 -16.27
CA HIS A 712 18.82 -16.34 -17.19
C HIS A 712 18.21 -17.71 -16.83
N ALA A 713 18.96 -18.62 -16.19
CA ALA A 713 18.41 -19.84 -15.60
C ALA A 713 17.56 -19.54 -14.35
N GLU A 714 18.07 -18.69 -13.45
CA GLU A 714 17.38 -18.27 -12.21
C GLU A 714 16.06 -17.56 -12.50
N VAL A 715 16.05 -16.56 -13.40
CA VAL A 715 14.82 -15.85 -13.82
C VAL A 715 13.79 -16.82 -14.40
N ARG A 716 14.21 -17.84 -15.17
CA ARG A 716 13.27 -18.86 -15.70
C ARG A 716 12.74 -19.79 -14.59
N ALA A 717 13.53 -20.10 -13.57
CA ALA A 717 13.08 -20.87 -12.41
C ALA A 717 12.08 -20.06 -11.55
N LEU A 718 12.39 -18.80 -11.25
CA LEU A 718 11.51 -17.88 -10.52
C LEU A 718 10.19 -17.64 -11.27
N HIS A 719 10.23 -17.43 -12.59
CA HIS A 719 9.02 -17.28 -13.41
C HIS A 719 8.13 -18.53 -13.44
N LYS A 720 8.74 -19.73 -13.33
CA LYS A 720 8.01 -20.99 -13.17
C LYS A 720 7.37 -21.10 -11.78
N GLN A 721 8.08 -20.70 -10.72
CA GLN A 721 7.52 -20.69 -9.36
C GLN A 721 6.38 -19.67 -9.22
N LEU A 722 6.54 -18.46 -9.76
CA LEU A 722 5.51 -17.42 -9.77
C LEU A 722 4.21 -17.93 -10.39
N ARG A 723 4.27 -18.55 -11.57
CA ARG A 723 3.10 -19.15 -12.25
C ARG A 723 2.42 -20.27 -11.46
N LEU A 724 3.16 -21.00 -10.62
CA LEU A 724 2.58 -22.02 -9.72
C LEU A 724 1.90 -21.36 -8.52
N ALA A 725 2.50 -20.30 -7.95
CA ALA A 725 1.90 -19.51 -6.88
C ALA A 725 0.64 -18.75 -7.36
N GLU A 726 0.66 -18.16 -8.56
CA GLU A 726 -0.49 -17.53 -9.21
C GLU A 726 -1.66 -18.50 -9.38
N ARG A 727 -1.39 -19.73 -9.84
CA ARG A 727 -2.42 -20.78 -9.94
C ARG A 727 -2.95 -21.19 -8.56
N SER A 728 -2.06 -21.45 -7.60
CA SER A 728 -2.46 -21.81 -6.23
C SER A 728 -3.30 -20.71 -5.57
N LYS A 729 -2.99 -19.44 -5.85
CA LYS A 729 -3.78 -18.29 -5.44
C LYS A 729 -5.16 -18.28 -6.11
N GLY A 730 -5.23 -18.52 -7.43
CA GLY A 730 -6.49 -18.61 -8.17
C GLY A 730 -7.44 -19.66 -7.60
N ASN A 731 -6.94 -20.88 -7.35
CA ASN A 731 -7.70 -21.93 -6.68
C ASN A 731 -8.23 -21.49 -5.30
N ALA A 732 -7.39 -20.89 -4.47
CA ALA A 732 -7.80 -20.40 -3.14
C ALA A 732 -8.80 -19.23 -3.21
N GLU A 733 -8.75 -18.38 -4.25
CA GLU A 733 -9.75 -17.34 -4.51
C GLU A 733 -11.09 -17.92 -5.01
N GLU A 734 -11.10 -19.11 -5.62
CA GLU A 734 -12.32 -19.84 -5.99
C GLU A 734 -12.92 -20.57 -4.78
N GLU A 735 -12.11 -21.27 -3.98
CA GLU A 735 -12.50 -21.87 -2.71
C GLU A 735 -13.08 -20.83 -1.73
N LEU A 736 -12.48 -19.65 -1.65
CA LEU A 736 -13.00 -18.56 -0.80
C LEU A 736 -14.35 -18.03 -1.31
N LYS A 737 -14.59 -17.99 -2.63
CA LYS A 737 -15.89 -17.59 -3.20
C LYS A 737 -16.97 -18.62 -2.91
N THR A 738 -16.70 -19.92 -3.08
CA THR A 738 -17.69 -20.97 -2.79
C THR A 738 -18.00 -21.04 -1.29
N ALA A 739 -16.99 -20.95 -0.42
CA ALA A 739 -17.20 -20.85 1.02
C ALA A 739 -18.02 -19.60 1.42
N SER A 740 -17.79 -18.46 0.77
CA SER A 740 -18.58 -17.23 1.00
C SER A 740 -20.03 -17.37 0.53
N GLN A 741 -20.29 -18.10 -0.57
CA GLN A 741 -21.64 -18.39 -1.05
C GLN A 741 -22.40 -19.32 -0.08
N VAL A 742 -21.74 -20.37 0.42
CA VAL A 742 -22.31 -21.27 1.43
C VAL A 742 -22.60 -20.53 2.74
N LEU A 743 -21.71 -19.63 3.18
CA LEU A 743 -21.96 -18.78 4.35
C LEU A 743 -23.14 -17.81 4.16
N ALA A 744 -23.38 -17.32 2.93
CA ALA A 744 -24.57 -16.52 2.63
C ALA A 744 -25.85 -17.37 2.71
N GLN A 745 -25.86 -18.55 2.08
CA GLN A 745 -26.99 -19.48 2.11
C GLN A 745 -27.36 -19.89 3.55
N LEU A 746 -26.39 -20.31 4.36
CA LEU A 746 -26.60 -20.67 5.76
C LEU A 746 -27.09 -19.48 6.61
N LYS A 747 -26.73 -18.25 6.26
CA LYS A 747 -27.22 -17.04 6.93
C LYS A 747 -28.68 -16.75 6.57
N ASP A 748 -29.07 -16.93 5.31
CA ASP A 748 -30.44 -16.75 4.86
C ASP A 748 -31.37 -17.85 5.41
N GLU A 749 -30.89 -19.10 5.52
CA GLU A 749 -31.54 -20.19 6.23
C GLU A 749 -31.71 -19.88 7.73
N LEU A 750 -30.66 -19.37 8.40
CA LEU A 750 -30.75 -18.95 9.80
C LEU A 750 -31.72 -17.77 9.99
N GLN A 751 -31.76 -16.81 9.07
CA GLN A 751 -32.66 -15.66 9.16
C GLN A 751 -34.12 -16.06 8.90
N THR A 752 -34.38 -16.96 7.95
CA THR A 752 -35.74 -17.47 7.65
C THR A 752 -36.27 -18.37 8.76
N THR A 753 -35.44 -19.25 9.33
CA THR A 753 -35.82 -20.06 10.50
C THR A 753 -36.07 -19.19 11.74
N THR A 754 -35.18 -18.24 12.04
CA THR A 754 -35.38 -17.27 13.14
C THR A 754 -36.71 -16.54 12.99
N ARG A 755 -36.98 -15.96 11.81
CA ARG A 755 -38.24 -15.24 11.54
C ARG A 755 -39.48 -16.15 11.61
N SER A 756 -39.34 -17.44 11.30
CA SER A 756 -40.43 -18.42 11.48
C SER A 756 -40.75 -18.64 12.96
N TYR A 757 -39.73 -18.82 13.81
CA TYR A 757 -39.92 -18.95 15.26
C TYR A 757 -40.42 -17.65 15.90
N GLU A 758 -39.93 -16.48 15.49
CA GLU A 758 -40.48 -15.17 15.90
C GLU A 758 -41.97 -15.05 15.54
N GLY A 759 -42.37 -15.47 14.33
CA GLY A 759 -43.77 -15.50 13.90
C GLY A 759 -44.64 -16.44 14.74
N GLN A 760 -44.15 -17.64 15.06
CA GLN A 760 -44.83 -18.60 15.94
C GLN A 760 -44.99 -18.06 17.36
N LEU A 761 -43.94 -17.47 17.93
CA LEU A 761 -43.97 -16.81 19.24
C LEU A 761 -44.91 -15.60 19.27
N SER A 762 -44.96 -14.82 18.18
CA SER A 762 -45.91 -13.71 18.04
C SER A 762 -47.36 -14.20 18.03
N MET A 763 -47.69 -15.22 17.24
CA MET A 763 -49.03 -15.81 17.21
C MET A 763 -49.43 -16.43 18.56
N MET A 764 -48.50 -17.09 19.26
CA MET A 764 -48.74 -17.57 20.63
C MET A 764 -48.98 -16.42 21.60
N SER A 765 -48.21 -15.33 21.50
CA SER A 765 -48.36 -14.16 22.37
C SER A 765 -49.68 -13.43 22.15
N GLU A 766 -50.10 -13.29 20.89
CA GLU A 766 -51.39 -12.72 20.49
C GLU A 766 -52.56 -13.59 20.94
N HIS A 767 -52.45 -14.92 20.79
CA HIS A 767 -53.45 -15.86 21.31
C HIS A 767 -53.54 -15.82 22.85
N LEU A 768 -52.42 -15.72 23.56
CA LEU A 768 -52.39 -15.56 25.01
C LEU A 768 -52.98 -14.21 25.46
N ALA A 769 -52.71 -13.12 24.72
CA ALA A 769 -53.31 -11.82 24.97
C ALA A 769 -54.83 -11.85 24.81
N GLY A 770 -55.35 -12.39 23.69
CA GLY A 770 -56.78 -12.54 23.45
C GLY A 770 -57.47 -13.54 24.39
N MET A 771 -56.74 -14.51 24.94
CA MET A 771 -57.24 -15.40 26.01
C MET A 771 -57.32 -14.65 27.35
N ASN A 772 -56.31 -13.86 27.71
CA ASN A 772 -56.31 -13.03 28.91
C ASN A 772 -57.38 -11.92 28.85
N GLU A 773 -57.64 -11.36 27.66
CA GLU A 773 -58.73 -10.40 27.45
C GLU A 773 -60.09 -11.04 27.71
N LYS A 774 -60.34 -12.24 27.17
CA LYS A 774 -61.58 -13.01 27.45
C LYS A 774 -61.71 -13.39 28.93
N LEU A 775 -60.62 -13.78 29.60
CA LEU A 775 -60.60 -14.05 31.04
C LEU A 775 -60.87 -12.77 31.86
N THR A 776 -60.48 -11.61 31.36
CA THR A 776 -60.76 -10.30 31.98
C THR A 776 -62.24 -9.95 31.80
N GLN A 777 -62.78 -10.05 30.57
CA GLN A 777 -64.20 -9.85 30.28
C GLN A 777 -65.11 -10.76 31.13
N GLN A 778 -64.76 -12.05 31.26
CA GLN A 778 -65.48 -12.99 32.14
C GLN A 778 -65.36 -12.62 33.63
N LYS A 779 -64.24 -12.05 34.06
CA LYS A 779 -64.07 -11.58 35.44
C LYS A 779 -64.89 -10.33 35.71
N ASP A 780 -64.91 -9.38 34.78
CA ASP A 780 -65.70 -8.16 34.88
C ASP A 780 -67.20 -8.51 34.91
N GLU A 781 -67.67 -9.45 34.09
CA GLU A 781 -69.03 -10.00 34.14
C GLU A 781 -69.35 -10.65 35.50
N ILE A 782 -68.41 -11.42 36.07
CA ILE A 782 -68.56 -12.02 37.41
C ILE A 782 -68.63 -10.95 38.51
N ASP A 783 -67.81 -9.90 38.44
CA ASP A 783 -67.78 -8.83 39.43
C ASP A 783 -68.97 -7.85 39.29
N ASP A 784 -69.52 -7.66 38.08
CA ASP A 784 -70.81 -6.99 37.86
C ASP A 784 -71.99 -7.80 38.42
N LEU A 785 -72.03 -9.12 38.19
CA LEU A 785 -73.04 -10.01 38.80
C LEU A 785 -72.96 -9.99 40.34
N ARG A 786 -71.75 -9.91 40.91
CA ARG A 786 -71.53 -9.69 42.34
C ARG A 786 -72.01 -8.31 42.80
N ALA A 787 -71.75 -7.25 42.01
CA ALA A 787 -72.22 -5.91 42.31
C ALA A 787 -73.76 -5.85 42.36
N GLN A 788 -74.45 -6.43 41.37
CA GLN A 788 -75.91 -6.57 41.35
C GLN A 788 -76.42 -7.37 42.57
N GLN A 789 -75.77 -8.49 42.93
CA GLN A 789 -76.12 -9.27 44.11
C GLN A 789 -75.90 -8.48 45.43
N SER A 790 -74.90 -7.59 45.48
CA SER A 790 -74.67 -6.71 46.63
C SER A 790 -75.75 -5.62 46.73
N GLN A 791 -76.19 -5.04 45.61
CA GLN A 791 -77.25 -4.05 45.57
C GLN A 791 -78.59 -4.66 46.03
N SER A 792 -78.91 -5.88 45.56
CA SER A 792 -80.06 -6.67 46.04
C SER A 792 -80.07 -6.82 47.57
N LYS A 793 -78.95 -7.25 48.17
CA LYS A 793 -78.78 -7.35 49.63
C LYS A 793 -78.94 -5.98 50.33
N SER A 794 -78.48 -4.89 49.70
CA SER A 794 -78.61 -3.54 50.26
C SER A 794 -80.07 -3.06 50.33
N VAL A 795 -80.90 -3.39 49.33
CA VAL A 795 -82.33 -3.05 49.32
C VAL A 795 -83.07 -3.79 50.44
N LEU A 796 -82.84 -5.10 50.57
CA LEU A 796 -83.39 -5.92 51.66
C LEU A 796 -83.03 -5.36 53.05
N SER A 797 -81.80 -4.89 53.25
CA SER A 797 -81.36 -4.31 54.53
C SER A 797 -82.00 -2.95 54.86
N LYS A 798 -82.47 -2.19 53.86
CA LYS A 798 -83.17 -0.92 54.06
C LYS A 798 -84.65 -1.10 54.40
N VAL A 799 -85.27 -2.21 53.97
CA VAL A 799 -86.65 -2.55 54.35
C VAL A 799 -86.73 -2.93 55.82
N SER A 800 -85.84 -3.82 56.29
CA SER A 800 -85.90 -4.33 57.68
C SER A 800 -85.67 -3.26 58.75
N LYS A 801 -84.76 -2.29 58.51
CA LYS A 801 -84.49 -1.19 59.45
C LYS A 801 -85.59 -0.13 59.57
N LYS A 802 -86.66 -0.20 58.75
CA LYS A 802 -87.82 0.72 58.86
C LYS A 802 -89.00 0.16 59.65
N SER A 803 -88.93 -1.10 60.12
CA SER A 803 -90.04 -1.81 60.79
C SER A 803 -89.90 -1.94 62.32
N LYS A 804 -89.00 -1.17 62.95
CA LYS A 804 -88.86 -1.05 64.41
C LYS A 804 -88.60 0.40 64.83
N LYS A 805 -89.64 1.24 64.69
CA LYS A 805 -89.81 2.46 65.48
C LYS A 805 -91.29 2.85 65.51
#